data_AF-A0A1I6Z1W4-F1
#
_entry.id   AF-A0A1I6Z1W4-F1
#
_cell.length_a   1.000
_cell.length_b   1.000
_cell.length_c   1.000
_cell.angle_alpha   90.00
_cell.angle_beta   90.00
_cell.angle_gamma   90.00
#
_symmetry.space_group_name_H-M   'P 1'
#
loop_
_entity.id
_entity.type
_entity.pdbx_description
1 polymer ?
#
loop_
_entity_poly.entity_id
_entity_poly.type
_entity_poly.pdbx_seq_one_letter_code
_entity_poly.pdbx_strand_id
1 'polypeptide(L)'
;MSDLNVSVVVPARNAAAWLGECLQSIRDQHPHEMIVVDGCSTDDSVAIARECGATVVSDEGRGLPAARMLGARSATGDVVALIDADVVLPPESLRGLLAEFESGGYDGLQFGLASEADGPGYWGAALAWHHNHSRVRRWFGVSATLMRRDVLLAVGFDDDFRSGEDVELRIRLEQAGYRLGVSDSVVVRHRFKDTFDYARDQWLQDGAGSARTVRKHPGRAGWMAALPLLATVRGVGMSLFRAPRFLPYWVGFLLYNYRAMFGELLRPAHKPMSVGGNAAWLAAARIAPMVTGFLFWALAALVLPPEQIGLGSAVVAAALLSVQLGMFGVGPATLTLLPAEADGGRRLIATSLLTVATFSLLGAGLLVLITGLLGTGVGEAWNDPVVTVLFLATVLLAASAYQLDHVGVAQERADRTLVRSLAQSLVQLAFLAAAFAVGSRDLAVIVAAVAAGALASVLVGLRQLSRAQVSPDWRHGLRVRPALSLLKPGLPNHALMLADRAPGYLLPLIVAATLGPSSTAAWYVVWMMASAVFFVPQSAGFTLQTALAETRARPGLVSSALRASLLLTLGAGLILMFAGPALLGFLGPQYASAWVLLPVLVPALLLSCVTQVYYGLCRAQGRLFESTVVAVLAAILVVAPAAAVAQQYGLTGVSVLWAVAQATASFIAARRLVILTRVKPAPTEGEIPSAARHQPT
;
A
#
# COMPACT_ATOMS: atom_id res chain seq x y z
N MET A 1 -7.08 39.74 -32.43
CA MET A 1 -6.22 39.81 -31.22
C MET A 1 -7.08 39.29 -30.08
N SER A 2 -6.51 38.53 -29.14
CA SER A 2 -7.27 38.07 -27.96
C SER A 2 -7.76 39.30 -27.19
N ASP A 3 -9.02 39.28 -26.76
CA ASP A 3 -9.62 40.34 -25.94
C ASP A 3 -9.36 40.11 -24.43
N LEU A 4 -8.70 38.99 -24.05
CA LEU A 4 -8.43 38.65 -22.65
C LEU A 4 -7.16 39.37 -22.15
N ASN A 5 -7.32 40.08 -21.04
CA ASN A 5 -6.19 40.70 -20.35
C ASN A 5 -5.49 39.68 -19.45
N VAL A 6 -4.16 39.59 -19.57
CA VAL A 6 -3.33 38.66 -18.78
C VAL A 6 -2.54 39.40 -17.71
N SER A 7 -2.85 39.12 -16.45
CA SER A 7 -2.08 39.58 -15.29
C SER A 7 -1.03 38.54 -14.92
N VAL A 8 0.25 38.92 -14.89
CA VAL A 8 1.33 38.01 -14.53
C VAL A 8 1.63 38.13 -13.04
N VAL A 9 1.61 37.02 -12.32
CA VAL A 9 1.86 36.92 -10.89
C VAL A 9 3.12 36.09 -10.65
N VAL A 10 4.12 36.71 -10.02
CA VAL A 10 5.42 36.10 -9.71
C VAL A 10 5.62 36.05 -8.19
N PRO A 11 5.45 34.89 -7.53
CA PRO A 11 5.83 34.74 -6.14
C PRO A 11 7.36 34.74 -6.02
N ALA A 12 7.90 35.56 -5.12
CA ALA A 12 9.35 35.71 -4.93
C ALA A 12 9.72 35.72 -3.46
N ARG A 13 10.76 34.96 -3.08
CA ARG A 13 11.40 35.04 -1.76
C ARG A 13 12.89 34.76 -1.91
N ASN A 14 13.74 35.75 -1.64
CA ASN A 14 15.18 35.65 -1.80
C ASN A 14 15.61 35.18 -3.21
N ALA A 15 15.02 35.80 -4.24
CA ALA A 15 15.15 35.42 -5.64
C ALA A 15 16.05 36.38 -6.44
N ALA A 16 16.86 37.23 -5.80
CA ALA A 16 17.61 38.30 -6.47
C ALA A 16 18.48 37.81 -7.64
N ALA A 17 19.01 36.58 -7.56
CA ALA A 17 19.85 35.99 -8.61
C ALA A 17 19.11 35.65 -9.92
N TRP A 18 17.77 35.52 -9.90
CA TRP A 18 16.97 35.00 -11.02
C TRP A 18 15.88 35.99 -11.45
N LEU A 19 15.35 36.75 -10.49
CA LEU A 19 14.15 37.55 -10.64
C LEU A 19 14.30 38.61 -11.76
N GLY A 20 15.47 39.23 -11.91
CA GLY A 20 15.71 40.24 -12.95
C GLY A 20 15.52 39.69 -14.37
N GLU A 21 16.09 38.51 -14.67
CA GLU A 21 15.95 37.85 -15.98
C GLU A 21 14.49 37.42 -16.22
N CYS A 22 13.85 36.85 -15.21
CA CYS A 22 12.44 36.45 -15.23
C CYS A 22 11.54 37.65 -15.57
N LEU A 23 11.62 38.74 -14.80
CA LEU A 23 10.76 39.92 -14.98
C LEU A 23 11.03 40.66 -16.28
N GLN A 24 12.28 40.70 -16.76
CA GLN A 24 12.58 41.27 -18.08
C GLN A 24 11.92 40.43 -19.18
N SER A 25 12.04 39.09 -19.11
CA SER A 25 11.41 38.19 -20.08
C SER A 25 9.89 38.30 -20.10
N ILE A 26 9.27 38.57 -18.94
CA ILE A 26 7.83 38.82 -18.79
C ILE A 26 7.47 40.17 -19.40
N ARG A 27 8.22 41.23 -19.08
CA ARG A 27 7.99 42.58 -19.59
C ARG A 27 8.02 42.60 -21.12
N ASP A 28 8.93 41.85 -21.74
CA ASP A 28 9.06 41.73 -23.19
C ASP A 28 7.84 41.04 -23.83
N GLN A 29 6.99 40.34 -23.07
CA GLN A 29 5.70 39.80 -23.54
C GLN A 29 4.55 40.81 -23.51
N HIS A 30 4.78 42.02 -22.97
CA HIS A 30 3.77 43.08 -22.85
C HIS A 30 2.47 42.64 -22.12
N PRO A 31 2.55 42.10 -20.88
CA PRO A 31 1.36 41.70 -20.13
C PRO A 31 0.50 42.91 -19.74
N HIS A 32 -0.76 42.66 -19.38
CA HIS A 32 -1.66 43.71 -18.89
C HIS A 32 -1.11 44.37 -17.62
N GLU A 33 -0.59 43.54 -16.72
CA GLU A 33 0.11 43.98 -15.52
C GLU A 33 1.08 42.89 -15.03
N MET A 34 2.02 43.30 -14.17
CA MET A 34 3.01 42.42 -13.56
C MET A 34 3.02 42.65 -12.05
N ILE A 35 2.70 41.60 -11.30
CA ILE A 35 2.57 41.61 -9.84
C ILE A 35 3.62 40.67 -9.27
N VAL A 36 4.50 41.19 -8.43
CA VAL A 36 5.43 40.39 -7.64
C VAL A 36 4.89 40.26 -6.22
N VAL A 37 4.75 39.02 -5.75
CA VAL A 37 4.30 38.75 -4.39
C VAL A 37 5.49 38.33 -3.53
N ASP A 38 5.97 39.26 -2.70
CA ASP A 38 7.15 39.10 -1.86
C ASP A 38 6.86 38.31 -0.57
N GLY A 39 7.64 37.24 -0.40
CA GLY A 39 7.63 36.32 0.74
C GLY A 39 8.44 36.77 1.96
N CYS A 40 8.53 38.08 2.19
CA CYS A 40 9.48 38.71 3.12
C CYS A 40 10.94 38.42 2.74
N SER A 41 11.35 38.86 1.55
CA SER A 41 12.74 38.76 1.11
C SER A 41 13.67 39.61 1.99
N THR A 42 14.87 39.10 2.21
CA THR A 42 15.96 39.77 2.94
C THR A 42 17.11 40.20 2.02
N ASP A 43 17.03 39.88 0.73
CA ASP A 43 17.95 40.28 -0.32
C ASP A 43 17.35 41.39 -1.21
N ASP A 44 18.01 41.68 -2.33
CA ASP A 44 17.61 42.76 -3.25
C ASP A 44 16.36 42.45 -4.11
N SER A 45 15.66 41.34 -3.87
CA SER A 45 14.50 40.92 -4.69
C SER A 45 13.43 42.01 -4.85
N VAL A 46 13.10 42.72 -3.77
CA VAL A 46 12.07 43.77 -3.79
C VAL A 46 12.54 45.00 -4.58
N ALA A 47 13.82 45.35 -4.49
CA ALA A 47 14.40 46.45 -5.26
C ALA A 47 14.36 46.13 -6.76
N ILE A 48 14.85 44.94 -7.13
CA ILE A 48 14.85 44.43 -8.51
C ILE A 48 13.43 44.42 -9.08
N ALA A 49 12.44 43.92 -8.32
CA ALA A 49 11.05 43.90 -8.77
C ALA A 49 10.49 45.30 -9.11
N ARG A 50 10.79 46.30 -8.27
CA ARG A 50 10.37 47.69 -8.48
C ARG A 50 11.06 48.34 -9.67
N GLU A 51 12.37 48.11 -9.84
CA GLU A 51 13.13 48.57 -11.02
C GLU A 51 12.61 47.92 -12.31
N CYS A 52 12.16 46.67 -12.21
CA CYS A 52 11.46 45.97 -13.28
C CYS A 52 10.00 46.44 -13.48
N GLY A 53 9.54 47.46 -12.75
CA GLY A 53 8.21 48.06 -12.93
C GLY A 53 7.05 47.17 -12.49
N ALA A 54 7.32 46.16 -11.67
CA ALA A 54 6.28 45.32 -11.10
C ALA A 54 5.59 46.00 -9.90
N THR A 55 4.29 45.76 -9.76
CA THR A 55 3.57 46.04 -8.50
C THR A 55 3.99 45.02 -7.46
N VAL A 56 4.59 45.45 -6.35
CA VAL A 56 5.04 44.56 -5.28
C VAL A 56 4.02 44.51 -4.14
N VAL A 57 3.55 43.33 -3.79
CA VAL A 57 2.67 43.07 -2.63
C VAL A 57 3.36 42.06 -1.72
N SER A 58 3.21 42.15 -0.40
CA SER A 58 3.79 41.17 0.52
C SER A 58 2.74 40.17 0.99
N ASP A 59 3.10 38.88 1.03
CA ASP A 59 2.27 37.84 1.62
C ASP A 59 2.54 37.63 3.13
N GLU A 60 3.42 38.43 3.73
CA GLU A 60 3.87 38.33 5.13
C GLU A 60 4.55 36.98 5.48
N GLY A 61 5.15 36.31 4.49
CA GLY A 61 5.84 35.04 4.66
C GLY A 61 4.90 33.85 4.84
N ARG A 62 3.63 33.99 4.41
CA ARG A 62 2.61 32.93 4.53
C ARG A 62 2.83 31.75 3.57
N GLY A 63 3.69 31.91 2.56
CA GLY A 63 4.21 30.84 1.72
C GLY A 63 3.56 30.78 0.34
N LEU A 64 4.11 29.93 -0.54
CA LEU A 64 3.83 29.93 -1.97
C LEU A 64 2.32 29.87 -2.36
N PRO A 65 1.47 29.02 -1.77
CA PRO A 65 0.05 29.01 -2.10
C PRO A 65 -0.66 30.32 -1.72
N ALA A 66 -0.30 30.89 -0.56
CA ALA A 66 -0.85 32.18 -0.10
C ALA A 66 -0.39 33.32 -1.01
N ALA A 67 0.88 33.31 -1.44
CA ALA A 67 1.41 34.27 -2.39
C ALA A 67 0.66 34.23 -3.74
N ARG A 68 0.45 33.03 -4.30
CA ARG A 68 -0.32 32.84 -5.55
C ARG A 68 -1.76 33.33 -5.41
N MET A 69 -2.43 33.04 -4.30
CA MET A 69 -3.79 33.53 -4.06
C MET A 69 -3.86 35.04 -3.87
N LEU A 70 -2.88 35.64 -3.17
CA LEU A 70 -2.82 37.07 -2.98
C LEU A 70 -2.63 37.78 -4.32
N GLY A 71 -1.68 37.31 -5.14
CA GLY A 71 -1.47 37.85 -6.49
C GLY A 71 -2.71 37.71 -7.37
N ALA A 72 -3.40 36.57 -7.34
CA ALA A 72 -4.65 36.37 -8.09
C ALA A 72 -5.79 37.31 -7.64
N ARG A 73 -5.87 37.63 -6.34
CA ARG A 73 -6.85 38.61 -5.82
C ARG A 73 -6.50 40.03 -6.23
N SER A 74 -5.20 40.37 -6.23
CA SER A 74 -4.68 41.67 -6.65
C SER A 74 -4.76 41.91 -8.16
N ALA A 75 -4.74 40.83 -8.96
CA ALA A 75 -4.88 40.89 -10.41
C ALA A 75 -6.24 41.47 -10.83
N THR A 76 -6.23 42.19 -11.95
CA THR A 76 -7.36 42.86 -12.59
C THR A 76 -7.70 42.27 -13.98
N GLY A 77 -6.79 41.50 -14.57
CA GLY A 77 -7.01 40.79 -15.83
C GLY A 77 -7.96 39.60 -15.72
N ASP A 78 -8.48 39.17 -16.86
CA ASP A 78 -9.40 38.03 -17.01
C ASP A 78 -8.68 36.69 -16.73
N VAL A 79 -7.40 36.64 -17.06
CA VAL A 79 -6.52 35.47 -16.92
C VAL A 79 -5.33 35.83 -16.05
N VAL A 80 -4.98 34.94 -15.12
CA VAL A 80 -3.77 35.05 -14.31
C VAL A 80 -2.72 34.10 -14.86
N ALA A 81 -1.54 34.62 -15.16
CA ALA A 81 -0.35 33.84 -15.46
C ALA A 81 0.47 33.67 -14.17
N LEU A 82 0.46 32.46 -13.60
CA LEU A 82 1.33 32.11 -12.47
C LEU A 82 2.69 31.69 -13.01
N ILE A 83 3.73 32.48 -12.76
CA ILE A 83 5.09 32.25 -13.26
C ILE A 83 6.06 32.25 -12.06
N ASP A 84 6.79 31.16 -11.85
CA ASP A 84 7.81 31.08 -10.79
C ASP A 84 9.04 31.95 -11.14
N ALA A 85 9.73 32.48 -10.12
CA ALA A 85 10.80 33.49 -10.28
C ALA A 85 12.06 32.99 -11.01
N ASP A 86 12.18 31.69 -11.26
CA ASP A 86 13.27 31.02 -11.98
C ASP A 86 12.87 30.60 -13.41
N VAL A 87 11.71 31.06 -13.90
CA VAL A 87 11.22 30.81 -15.26
C VAL A 87 11.51 31.99 -16.18
N VAL A 88 12.04 31.70 -17.37
CA VAL A 88 12.28 32.69 -18.44
C VAL A 88 11.37 32.38 -19.61
N LEU A 89 10.55 33.36 -20.00
CA LEU A 89 9.59 33.22 -21.09
C LEU A 89 10.27 33.46 -22.46
N PRO A 90 10.21 32.50 -23.41
CA PRO A 90 10.67 32.74 -24.78
C PRO A 90 9.86 33.85 -25.46
N PRO A 91 10.40 34.52 -26.49
CA PRO A 91 9.65 35.53 -27.26
C PRO A 91 8.31 34.98 -27.78
N GLU A 92 7.26 35.82 -27.72
CA GLU A 92 5.88 35.50 -28.13
C GLU A 92 5.23 34.30 -27.40
N SER A 93 5.85 33.72 -26.38
CA SER A 93 5.35 32.52 -25.72
C SER A 93 4.05 32.76 -24.95
N LEU A 94 3.92 33.91 -24.26
CA LEU A 94 2.70 34.23 -23.52
C LEU A 94 1.50 34.36 -24.45
N ARG A 95 1.71 35.06 -25.58
CA ARG A 95 0.71 35.23 -26.63
C ARG A 95 0.34 33.90 -27.30
N GLY A 96 1.34 33.08 -27.61
CA GLY A 96 1.14 31.76 -28.19
C GLY A 96 0.31 30.85 -27.27
N LEU A 97 0.64 30.84 -25.98
CA LEU A 97 -0.09 30.04 -25.01
C LEU A 97 -1.51 30.56 -24.79
N LEU A 98 -1.72 31.88 -24.79
CA LEU A 98 -3.06 32.47 -24.70
C LEU A 98 -3.94 32.09 -25.90
N ALA A 99 -3.38 32.05 -27.12
CA ALA A 99 -4.11 31.60 -28.30
C ALA A 99 -4.49 30.11 -28.22
N GLU A 100 -3.61 29.26 -27.68
CA GLU A 100 -3.92 27.84 -27.42
C GLU A 100 -4.98 27.69 -26.31
N PHE A 101 -4.88 28.50 -25.26
CA PHE A 101 -5.83 28.55 -24.15
C PHE A 101 -7.25 28.87 -24.63
N GLU A 102 -7.41 29.90 -25.47
CA GLU A 102 -8.69 30.29 -26.05
C GLU A 102 -9.24 29.26 -27.04
N SER A 103 -8.43 28.84 -28.00
CA SER A 103 -8.86 27.90 -29.05
C SER A 103 -9.20 26.52 -28.50
N GLY A 104 -8.49 26.07 -27.46
CA GLY A 104 -8.77 24.83 -26.76
C GLY A 104 -9.93 24.91 -25.78
N GLY A 105 -10.45 26.11 -25.48
CA GLY A 105 -11.49 26.33 -24.48
C GLY A 105 -11.05 25.89 -23.08
N TYR A 106 -9.79 26.15 -22.73
CA TYR A 106 -9.23 25.79 -21.43
C TYR A 106 -9.66 26.80 -20.35
N ASP A 107 -9.75 26.30 -19.12
CA ASP A 107 -9.86 27.11 -17.90
C ASP A 107 -8.51 27.26 -17.21
N GLY A 108 -7.61 26.30 -17.43
CA GLY A 108 -6.21 26.33 -17.04
C GLY A 108 -5.33 25.64 -18.09
N LEU A 109 -4.25 26.29 -18.53
CA LEU A 109 -3.28 25.74 -19.46
C LEU A 109 -1.86 26.03 -18.98
N GLN A 110 -1.11 24.97 -18.71
CA GLN A 110 0.30 25.05 -18.35
C GLN A 110 1.17 25.11 -19.61
N PHE A 111 2.28 25.86 -19.57
CA PHE A 111 3.34 25.72 -20.55
C PHE A 111 3.90 24.29 -20.55
N GLY A 112 4.36 23.81 -21.70
CA GLY A 112 5.22 22.63 -21.72
C GLY A 112 6.51 22.93 -20.94
N LEU A 113 7.00 21.98 -20.14
CA LEU A 113 8.25 22.16 -19.40
C LEU A 113 9.36 21.35 -20.05
N ALA A 114 10.46 22.03 -20.40
CA ALA A 114 11.74 21.42 -20.73
C ALA A 114 12.67 21.56 -19.53
N SER A 115 12.88 20.46 -18.80
CA SER A 115 13.74 20.49 -17.61
C SER A 115 15.22 20.40 -17.99
N GLU A 116 16.05 21.26 -17.42
CA GLU A 116 17.50 21.29 -17.62
C GLU A 116 18.25 21.40 -16.28
N ALA A 117 19.53 21.04 -16.29
CA ALA A 117 20.39 21.16 -15.11
C ALA A 117 21.01 22.56 -15.06
N ASP A 118 20.99 23.19 -13.89
CA ASP A 118 21.73 24.41 -13.61
C ASP A 118 23.16 24.06 -13.16
N GLY A 119 23.93 23.50 -14.09
CA GLY A 119 25.30 23.05 -13.86
C GLY A 119 25.65 21.69 -14.50
N PRO A 120 26.94 21.32 -14.57
CA PRO A 120 27.42 20.14 -15.27
C PRO A 120 27.39 18.83 -14.46
N GLY A 121 27.01 18.86 -13.19
CA GLY A 121 27.08 17.71 -12.31
C GLY A 121 25.85 16.82 -12.33
N TYR A 122 25.89 15.85 -11.41
CA TYR A 122 25.09 14.64 -11.49
C TYR A 122 23.61 14.86 -11.16
N TRP A 123 23.32 15.65 -10.13
CA TRP A 123 22.00 15.67 -9.50
C TRP A 123 21.00 16.47 -10.31
N GLY A 124 21.42 17.64 -10.83
CA GLY A 124 20.61 18.44 -11.75
C GLY A 124 20.32 17.66 -13.03
N ALA A 125 21.34 16.99 -13.59
CA ALA A 125 21.19 16.17 -14.80
C ALA A 125 20.23 14.98 -14.59
N ALA A 126 20.30 14.32 -13.43
CA ALA A 126 19.42 13.19 -13.12
C ALA A 126 17.97 13.63 -12.88
N LEU A 127 17.73 14.74 -12.18
CA LEU A 127 16.40 15.33 -12.00
C LEU A 127 15.78 15.74 -13.36
N ALA A 128 16.53 16.47 -14.18
CA ALA A 128 16.10 16.87 -15.51
C ALA A 128 15.75 15.64 -16.38
N TRP A 129 16.61 14.61 -16.36
CA TRP A 129 16.36 13.38 -17.10
C TRP A 129 15.08 12.67 -16.61
N HIS A 130 14.89 12.55 -15.29
CA HIS A 130 13.67 11.98 -14.72
C HIS A 130 12.42 12.74 -15.18
N HIS A 131 12.38 14.06 -15.02
CA HIS A 131 11.22 14.87 -15.40
C HIS A 131 10.91 14.79 -16.90
N ASN A 132 11.93 14.87 -17.74
CA ASN A 132 11.76 14.82 -19.20
C ASN A 132 11.23 13.45 -19.70
N HIS A 133 11.46 12.35 -18.96
CA HIS A 133 11.01 11.00 -19.33
C HIS A 133 9.81 10.50 -18.51
N SER A 134 9.30 11.33 -17.61
CA SER A 134 8.15 11.03 -16.75
C SER A 134 6.84 11.40 -17.45
N ARG A 135 5.77 10.64 -17.15
CA ARG A 135 4.40 11.01 -17.56
C ARG A 135 3.89 12.25 -16.82
N VAL A 136 4.51 12.58 -15.68
CA VAL A 136 4.17 13.75 -14.87
C VAL A 136 4.42 15.05 -15.63
N ARG A 137 5.27 15.07 -16.67
CA ARG A 137 5.43 16.25 -17.54
C ARG A 137 4.15 16.68 -18.28
N ARG A 138 3.15 15.80 -18.37
CA ARG A 138 1.83 16.09 -18.95
C ARG A 138 0.77 16.35 -17.89
N TRP A 139 1.16 16.43 -16.63
CA TRP A 139 0.25 16.73 -15.55
C TRP A 139 0.20 18.22 -15.36
N PHE A 140 -1.01 18.78 -15.39
CA PHE A 140 -1.24 20.17 -15.07
C PHE A 140 -0.63 20.51 -13.70
N GLY A 141 0.26 21.51 -13.70
CA GLY A 141 0.84 22.17 -12.54
C GLY A 141 0.68 23.70 -12.63
N VAL A 142 1.29 24.43 -11.70
CA VAL A 142 1.11 25.90 -11.56
C VAL A 142 2.42 26.70 -11.53
N SER A 143 3.54 26.13 -11.98
CA SER A 143 4.84 26.81 -12.04
C SER A 143 5.00 27.76 -13.23
N ALA A 144 4.25 27.50 -14.31
CA ALA A 144 4.17 28.35 -15.49
C ALA A 144 2.82 28.08 -16.17
N THR A 145 1.78 28.82 -15.77
CA THR A 145 0.40 28.45 -16.09
C THR A 145 -0.50 29.66 -16.30
N LEU A 146 -1.32 29.63 -17.36
CA LEU A 146 -2.48 30.49 -17.52
C LEU A 146 -3.70 29.86 -16.86
N MET A 147 -4.45 30.63 -16.08
CA MET A 147 -5.70 30.18 -15.49
C MET A 147 -6.71 31.32 -15.42
N ARG A 148 -7.98 31.05 -15.69
CA ARG A 148 -9.03 32.07 -15.51
C ARG A 148 -9.03 32.54 -14.07
N ARG A 149 -9.09 33.86 -13.89
CA ARG A 149 -9.01 34.48 -12.57
C ARG A 149 -10.15 34.04 -11.66
N ASP A 150 -11.38 34.05 -12.17
CA ASP A 150 -12.58 33.65 -11.45
C ASP A 150 -12.55 32.18 -11.02
N VAL A 151 -12.04 31.28 -11.88
CA VAL A 151 -11.85 29.85 -11.58
C VAL A 151 -10.84 29.66 -10.44
N LEU A 152 -9.69 30.34 -10.51
CA LEU A 152 -8.67 30.27 -9.45
C LEU A 152 -9.22 30.79 -8.12
N LEU A 153 -9.95 31.91 -8.14
CA LEU A 153 -10.54 32.51 -6.93
C LEU A 153 -11.66 31.65 -6.33
N ALA A 154 -12.45 30.97 -7.16
CA ALA A 154 -13.55 30.12 -6.73
C ALA A 154 -13.07 28.83 -6.05
N VAL A 155 -12.02 28.19 -6.59
CA VAL A 155 -11.50 26.93 -6.05
C VAL A 155 -10.44 27.18 -4.97
N GLY A 156 -9.47 28.05 -5.23
CA GLY A 156 -8.39 28.43 -4.32
C GLY A 156 -7.43 27.28 -3.95
N PHE A 157 -6.26 27.61 -3.39
CA PHE A 157 -5.36 26.62 -2.81
C PHE A 157 -5.81 26.19 -1.40
N ASP A 158 -5.37 25.00 -0.97
CA ASP A 158 -5.55 24.53 0.41
C ASP A 158 -4.30 24.88 1.25
N ASP A 159 -4.50 25.58 2.36
CA ASP A 159 -3.44 26.02 3.27
C ASP A 159 -2.70 24.87 3.97
N ASP A 160 -3.30 23.67 4.02
CA ASP A 160 -2.65 22.46 4.52
C ASP A 160 -1.53 21.95 3.58
N PHE A 161 -1.47 22.44 2.35
CA PHE A 161 -0.50 22.02 1.34
C PHE A 161 0.63 23.04 1.19
N ARG A 162 1.79 22.69 1.75
CA ARG A 162 3.05 23.44 1.54
C ARG A 162 3.88 22.96 0.34
N SER A 163 3.57 21.76 -0.14
CA SER A 163 4.13 21.14 -1.35
C SER A 163 3.12 20.16 -1.94
N GLY A 164 3.12 19.99 -3.26
CA GLY A 164 2.14 19.17 -3.98
C GLY A 164 0.73 19.78 -4.02
N GLU A 165 0.63 21.08 -3.74
CA GLU A 165 -0.59 21.88 -3.78
C GLU A 165 -1.21 21.93 -5.18
N ASP A 166 -0.38 21.81 -6.21
CA ASP A 166 -0.75 21.81 -7.62
C ASP A 166 -1.52 20.55 -8.02
N VAL A 167 -1.04 19.38 -7.59
CA VAL A 167 -1.71 18.10 -7.83
C VAL A 167 -3.04 18.02 -7.08
N GLU A 168 -3.09 18.55 -5.86
CA GLU A 168 -4.33 18.64 -5.09
C GLU A 168 -5.34 19.60 -5.75
N LEU A 169 -4.89 20.80 -6.14
CA LEU A 169 -5.72 21.79 -6.81
C LEU A 169 -6.29 21.22 -8.12
N ARG A 170 -5.47 20.53 -8.91
CA ARG A 170 -5.90 19.85 -10.14
C ARG A 170 -7.07 18.91 -9.89
N ILE A 171 -7.01 18.07 -8.85
CA ILE A 171 -8.09 17.14 -8.53
C ILE A 171 -9.39 17.89 -8.25
N ARG A 172 -9.34 19.00 -7.49
CA ARG A 172 -10.53 19.81 -7.19
C ARG A 172 -11.07 20.54 -8.42
N LEU A 173 -10.20 21.08 -9.27
CA LEU A 173 -10.60 21.71 -10.53
C LEU A 173 -11.29 20.71 -11.48
N GLU A 174 -10.72 19.52 -11.65
CA GLU A 174 -11.33 18.45 -12.46
C GLU A 174 -12.66 17.96 -11.86
N GLN A 175 -12.80 17.96 -10.52
CA GLN A 175 -14.06 17.60 -9.85
C GLN A 175 -15.14 18.66 -10.05
N ALA A 176 -14.75 19.92 -10.15
CA ALA A 176 -15.66 21.03 -10.47
C ALA A 176 -16.00 21.12 -11.96
N GLY A 177 -15.38 20.29 -12.82
CA GLY A 177 -15.68 20.20 -14.25
C GLY A 177 -14.88 21.15 -15.13
N TYR A 178 -13.84 21.80 -14.60
CA TYR A 178 -12.99 22.71 -15.36
C TYR A 178 -12.04 21.97 -16.31
N ARG A 179 -11.77 22.58 -17.46
CA ARG A 179 -10.90 22.02 -18.50
C ARG A 179 -9.47 22.45 -18.31
N LEU A 180 -8.60 21.50 -17.99
CA LEU A 180 -7.16 21.72 -17.76
C LEU A 180 -6.31 21.08 -18.87
N GLY A 181 -5.14 21.66 -19.14
CA GLY A 181 -4.21 21.14 -20.14
C GLY A 181 -2.75 21.49 -19.88
N VAL A 182 -1.85 20.82 -20.61
CA VAL A 182 -0.43 21.18 -20.71
C VAL A 182 -0.10 21.32 -22.19
N SER A 183 0.48 22.45 -22.59
CA SER A 183 0.82 22.71 -23.98
C SER A 183 2.00 21.85 -24.43
N ASP A 184 1.86 21.23 -25.60
CA ASP A 184 2.96 20.57 -26.32
C ASP A 184 3.66 21.54 -27.31
N SER A 185 3.08 22.73 -27.54
CA SER A 185 3.50 23.66 -28.59
C SER A 185 4.33 24.83 -28.04
N VAL A 186 4.03 25.30 -26.82
CA VAL A 186 4.72 26.41 -26.17
C VAL A 186 5.44 25.89 -24.93
N VAL A 187 6.77 25.85 -25.01
CA VAL A 187 7.63 25.22 -24.00
C VAL A 187 8.54 26.25 -23.33
N VAL A 188 8.59 26.21 -22.00
CA VAL A 188 9.50 27.03 -21.18
C VAL A 188 10.57 26.16 -20.53
N ARG A 189 11.73 26.77 -20.25
CA ARG A 189 12.83 26.10 -19.57
C ARG A 189 12.59 26.11 -18.06
N HIS A 190 12.81 24.97 -17.43
CA HIS A 190 12.73 24.78 -15.98
C HIS A 190 14.05 24.22 -15.47
N ARG A 191 14.72 24.95 -14.58
CA ARG A 191 16.09 24.62 -14.16
C ARG A 191 16.10 23.86 -12.85
N PHE A 192 16.98 22.87 -12.74
CA PHE A 192 17.24 22.15 -11.50
C PHE A 192 18.63 22.43 -10.97
N LYS A 193 18.69 22.92 -9.73
CA LYS A 193 19.96 23.15 -9.04
C LYS A 193 20.72 21.84 -8.88
N ASP A 194 21.99 21.87 -9.23
CA ASP A 194 22.81 20.67 -9.31
C ASP A 194 23.49 20.31 -7.98
N THR A 195 22.67 20.01 -6.97
CA THR A 195 23.16 19.56 -5.65
C THR A 195 22.33 18.40 -5.13
N PHE A 196 22.96 17.52 -4.34
CA PHE A 196 22.26 16.42 -3.69
C PHE A 196 21.18 16.93 -2.74
N ASP A 197 21.47 17.98 -1.97
CA ASP A 197 20.54 18.53 -0.99
C ASP A 197 19.26 19.02 -1.68
N TYR A 198 19.39 19.71 -2.80
CA TYR A 198 18.25 20.14 -3.59
C TYR A 198 17.43 18.93 -4.12
N ALA A 199 18.09 17.91 -4.69
CA ALA A 199 17.41 16.72 -5.16
C ALA A 199 16.70 15.95 -4.03
N ARG A 200 17.36 15.80 -2.88
CA ARG A 200 16.80 15.20 -1.67
C ARG A 200 15.57 15.94 -1.21
N ASP A 201 15.65 17.27 -1.12
CA ASP A 201 14.57 18.10 -0.62
C ASP A 201 13.37 18.07 -1.57
N GLN A 202 13.61 18.01 -2.89
CA GLN A 202 12.56 17.77 -3.89
C GLN A 202 11.83 16.44 -3.65
N TRP A 203 12.57 15.34 -3.50
CA TRP A 203 11.96 14.03 -3.26
C TRP A 203 11.18 13.97 -1.93
N LEU A 204 11.67 14.65 -0.89
CA LEU A 204 10.97 14.75 0.38
C LEU A 204 9.66 15.55 0.21
N GLN A 205 9.69 16.65 -0.53
CA GLN A 205 8.50 17.48 -0.81
C GLN A 205 7.48 16.73 -1.66
N ASP A 206 7.91 16.00 -2.69
CA ASP A 206 7.07 15.17 -3.56
C ASP A 206 6.36 14.06 -2.77
N GLY A 207 7.12 13.34 -1.93
CA GLY A 207 6.61 12.27 -1.09
C GLY A 207 5.60 12.79 -0.05
N ALA A 208 5.90 13.93 0.59
CA ALA A 208 5.02 14.56 1.55
C ALA A 208 3.73 15.11 0.92
N GLY A 209 3.85 15.78 -0.23
CA GLY A 209 2.70 16.30 -0.99
C GLY A 209 1.79 15.16 -1.43
N SER A 210 2.36 14.11 -2.03
CA SER A 210 1.62 12.92 -2.45
C SER A 210 0.88 12.26 -1.28
N ALA A 211 1.50 12.14 -0.10
CA ALA A 211 0.85 11.61 1.10
C ALA A 211 -0.37 12.43 1.54
N ARG A 212 -0.24 13.76 1.55
CA ARG A 212 -1.36 14.65 1.89
C ARG A 212 -2.50 14.53 0.88
N THR A 213 -2.19 14.47 -0.41
CA THR A 213 -3.18 14.27 -1.48
C THR A 213 -3.89 12.92 -1.34
N VAL A 214 -3.14 11.83 -1.07
CA VAL A 214 -3.71 10.49 -0.80
C VAL A 214 -4.66 10.53 0.39
N ARG A 215 -4.28 11.21 1.48
CA ARG A 215 -5.12 11.34 2.68
C ARG A 215 -6.40 12.13 2.42
N LYS A 216 -6.32 13.21 1.64
CA LYS A 216 -7.46 14.08 1.34
C LYS A 216 -8.41 13.46 0.31
N HIS A 217 -7.89 12.78 -0.70
CA HIS A 217 -8.66 12.24 -1.82
C HIS A 217 -8.44 10.73 -2.04
N PRO A 218 -8.69 9.85 -1.05
CA PRO A 218 -8.31 8.44 -1.14
C PRO A 218 -8.90 7.70 -2.35
N GLY A 219 -10.12 8.03 -2.77
CA GLY A 219 -10.78 7.39 -3.92
C GLY A 219 -10.18 7.74 -5.29
N ARG A 220 -9.57 8.93 -5.46
CA ARG A 220 -8.95 9.36 -6.73
C ARG A 220 -7.42 9.34 -6.70
N ALA A 221 -6.84 9.58 -5.53
CA ALA A 221 -5.40 9.72 -5.32
C ALA A 221 -4.78 8.53 -4.58
N GLY A 222 -5.54 7.57 -4.06
CA GLY A 222 -4.98 6.44 -3.29
C GLY A 222 -3.91 5.64 -4.04
N TRP A 223 -4.05 5.51 -5.36
CA TRP A 223 -3.04 4.86 -6.21
C TRP A 223 -1.70 5.61 -6.26
N MET A 224 -1.68 6.92 -5.93
CA MET A 224 -0.46 7.72 -5.89
C MET A 224 0.53 7.25 -4.81
N ALA A 225 0.07 6.49 -3.81
CA ALA A 225 0.99 5.83 -2.86
C ALA A 225 1.95 4.83 -3.53
N ALA A 226 1.57 4.31 -4.70
CA ALA A 226 2.41 3.43 -5.52
C ALA A 226 3.29 4.19 -6.53
N LEU A 227 3.08 5.50 -6.74
CA LEU A 227 3.81 6.27 -7.75
C LEU A 227 5.33 6.23 -7.58
N PRO A 228 5.92 6.42 -6.38
CA PRO A 228 7.37 6.36 -6.23
C PRO A 228 7.94 5.00 -6.66
N LEU A 229 7.28 3.89 -6.30
CA LEU A 229 7.69 2.55 -6.73
C LEU A 229 7.55 2.37 -8.24
N LEU A 230 6.40 2.73 -8.84
CA LEU A 230 6.17 2.57 -10.27
C LEU A 230 7.12 3.43 -11.11
N ALA A 231 7.38 4.67 -10.67
CA ALA A 231 8.35 5.56 -11.29
C ALA A 231 9.77 4.99 -11.16
N THR A 232 10.12 4.40 -10.02
CA THR A 232 11.42 3.74 -9.81
C THR A 232 11.59 2.53 -10.71
N VAL A 233 10.61 1.64 -10.80
CA VAL A 233 10.68 0.44 -11.66
C VAL A 233 10.85 0.84 -13.13
N ARG A 234 10.02 1.77 -13.63
CA ARG A 234 10.15 2.30 -14.99
C ARG A 234 11.50 2.99 -15.18
N GLY A 235 11.90 3.79 -14.22
CA GLY A 235 13.11 4.59 -14.21
C GLY A 235 14.40 3.76 -14.27
N VAL A 236 14.50 2.75 -13.41
CA VAL A 236 15.58 1.75 -13.42
C VAL A 236 15.60 1.01 -14.75
N GLY A 237 14.44 0.54 -15.22
CA GLY A 237 14.32 -0.11 -16.52
C GLY A 237 14.86 0.76 -17.67
N MET A 238 14.44 2.02 -17.76
CA MET A 238 14.96 2.95 -18.77
C MET A 238 16.45 3.26 -18.59
N SER A 239 16.92 3.39 -17.35
CA SER A 239 18.31 3.73 -17.04
C SER A 239 19.24 2.60 -17.48
N LEU A 240 18.86 1.33 -17.27
CA LEU A 240 19.64 0.17 -17.72
C LEU A 240 19.93 0.20 -19.22
N PHE A 241 19.00 0.69 -20.04
CA PHE A 241 19.13 0.70 -21.50
C PHE A 241 19.64 2.02 -22.09
N ARG A 242 19.34 3.16 -21.47
CA ARG A 242 19.60 4.49 -22.07
C ARG A 242 20.59 5.35 -21.30
N ALA A 243 20.67 5.20 -19.98
CA ALA A 243 21.51 6.05 -19.15
C ALA A 243 21.90 5.34 -17.83
N PRO A 244 22.78 4.33 -17.86
CA PRO A 244 23.09 3.52 -16.67
C PRO A 244 23.65 4.34 -15.50
N ARG A 245 24.29 5.48 -15.79
CA ARG A 245 24.78 6.42 -14.78
C ARG A 245 23.70 6.88 -13.79
N PHE A 246 22.41 6.88 -14.17
CA PHE A 246 21.31 7.33 -13.30
C PHE A 246 20.73 6.23 -12.39
N LEU A 247 21.30 5.03 -12.35
CA LEU A 247 20.83 3.99 -11.41
C LEU A 247 20.89 4.42 -9.93
N PRO A 248 21.95 5.09 -9.42
CA PRO A 248 21.99 5.56 -8.04
C PRO A 248 20.90 6.59 -7.69
N TYR A 249 20.51 7.45 -8.64
CA TYR A 249 19.42 8.42 -8.46
C TYR A 249 18.12 7.73 -8.03
N TRP A 250 17.79 6.57 -8.61
CA TRP A 250 16.56 5.86 -8.33
C TRP A 250 16.49 5.26 -6.93
N VAL A 251 17.65 4.95 -6.33
CA VAL A 251 17.73 4.53 -4.92
C VAL A 251 17.37 5.71 -4.01
N GLY A 252 17.97 6.89 -4.24
CA GLY A 252 17.66 8.11 -3.51
C GLY A 252 16.19 8.52 -3.66
N PHE A 253 15.73 8.59 -4.92
CA PHE A 253 14.35 8.92 -5.25
C PHE A 253 13.35 8.04 -4.48
N LEU A 254 13.52 6.71 -4.52
CA LEU A 254 12.63 5.76 -3.83
C LEU A 254 12.67 5.96 -2.31
N LEU A 255 13.87 6.01 -1.72
CA LEU A 255 14.06 6.07 -0.26
C LEU A 255 13.52 7.37 0.33
N TYR A 256 13.86 8.52 -0.25
CA TYR A 256 13.47 9.82 0.30
C TYR A 256 11.99 10.12 0.06
N ASN A 257 11.43 9.76 -1.10
CA ASN A 257 9.98 9.86 -1.32
C ASN A 257 9.22 9.05 -0.29
N TYR A 258 9.56 7.77 -0.12
CA TYR A 258 8.85 6.93 0.85
C TYR A 258 9.11 7.36 2.28
N ARG A 259 10.31 7.84 2.64
CA ARG A 259 10.59 8.41 3.96
C ARG A 259 9.64 9.56 4.30
N ALA A 260 9.49 10.54 3.42
CA ALA A 260 8.61 11.69 3.65
C ALA A 260 7.13 11.28 3.59
N MET A 261 6.76 10.44 2.62
CA MET A 261 5.41 9.92 2.46
C MET A 261 4.97 9.19 3.72
N PHE A 262 5.77 8.25 4.23
CA PHE A 262 5.48 7.60 5.51
C PHE A 262 5.47 8.58 6.67
N GLY A 263 6.39 9.54 6.71
CA GLY A 263 6.38 10.59 7.73
C GLY A 263 5.03 11.31 7.84
N GLU A 264 4.46 11.74 6.72
CA GLU A 264 3.16 12.45 6.67
C GLU A 264 1.96 11.52 6.89
N LEU A 265 2.03 10.28 6.38
CA LEU A 265 1.00 9.27 6.64
C LEU A 265 0.97 8.84 8.11
N LEU A 266 2.12 8.88 8.79
CA LEU A 266 2.29 8.56 10.20
C LEU A 266 1.89 9.70 11.14
N ARG A 267 1.73 10.93 10.64
CA ARG A 267 1.28 12.05 11.48
C ARG A 267 -0.16 11.80 11.95
N PRO A 268 -0.46 11.98 13.25
CA PRO A 268 -1.81 11.82 13.75
C PRO A 268 -2.74 12.81 13.04
N ALA A 269 -3.70 12.30 12.28
CA ALA A 269 -4.80 13.11 11.78
C ALA A 269 -5.65 13.55 12.97
N HIS A 270 -5.97 14.84 13.06
CA HIS A 270 -6.94 15.36 14.04
C HIS A 270 -8.39 14.94 13.74
N LYS A 271 -8.63 14.27 12.60
CA LYS A 271 -9.94 13.75 12.21
C LYS A 271 -9.88 12.22 12.03
N PRO A 272 -10.89 11.47 12.52
CA PRO A 272 -10.99 10.03 12.27
C PRO A 272 -11.04 9.74 10.77
N MET A 273 -10.43 8.64 10.34
CA MET A 273 -10.42 8.25 8.92
C MET A 273 -11.84 7.88 8.48
N SER A 274 -12.18 8.20 7.23
CA SER A 274 -13.41 7.65 6.65
C SER A 274 -13.30 6.13 6.57
N VAL A 275 -14.43 5.45 6.69
CA VAL A 275 -14.52 3.97 6.61
C VAL A 275 -13.85 3.44 5.33
N GLY A 276 -14.05 4.12 4.20
CA GLY A 276 -13.39 3.79 2.93
C GLY A 276 -11.87 4.00 2.93
N GLY A 277 -11.37 5.02 3.64
CA GLY A 277 -9.94 5.22 3.84
C GLY A 277 -9.30 4.13 4.69
N ASN A 278 -9.97 3.69 5.77
CA ASN A 278 -9.49 2.59 6.61
C ASN A 278 -9.44 1.26 5.83
N ALA A 279 -10.47 0.96 5.02
CA ALA A 279 -10.49 -0.22 4.16
C ALA A 279 -9.35 -0.21 3.10
N ALA A 280 -9.05 0.95 2.50
CA ALA A 280 -7.94 1.09 1.56
C ALA A 280 -6.57 0.86 2.23
N TRP A 281 -6.37 1.36 3.45
CA TRP A 281 -5.14 1.10 4.21
C TRP A 281 -5.01 -0.36 4.60
N LEU A 282 -6.09 -1.03 5.00
CA LEU A 282 -6.09 -2.47 5.27
C LEU A 282 -5.73 -3.26 4.01
N ALA A 283 -6.29 -2.90 2.86
CA ALA A 283 -5.94 -3.52 1.58
C ALA A 283 -4.45 -3.32 1.26
N ALA A 284 -3.94 -2.10 1.37
CA ALA A 284 -2.51 -1.80 1.16
C ALA A 284 -1.61 -2.58 2.13
N ALA A 285 -1.98 -2.65 3.42
CA ALA A 285 -1.24 -3.37 4.45
C ALA A 285 -1.17 -4.88 4.21
N ARG A 286 -2.11 -5.44 3.43
CA ARG A 286 -2.11 -6.84 2.99
C ARG A 286 -1.30 -7.03 1.72
N ILE A 287 -1.49 -6.17 0.71
CA ILE A 287 -0.84 -6.27 -0.60
C ILE A 287 0.68 -6.06 -0.51
N ALA A 288 1.13 -5.06 0.27
CA ALA A 288 2.53 -4.69 0.33
C ALA A 288 3.45 -5.87 0.78
N PRO A 289 3.17 -6.58 1.90
CA PRO A 289 3.90 -7.80 2.27
C PRO A 289 3.95 -8.90 1.21
N MET A 290 2.95 -8.99 0.34
CA MET A 290 2.90 -10.04 -0.68
C MET A 290 3.89 -9.75 -1.80
N VAL A 291 3.91 -8.51 -2.28
CA VAL A 291 4.86 -8.06 -3.31
C VAL A 291 6.28 -8.21 -2.79
N THR A 292 6.54 -7.76 -1.57
CA THR A 292 7.88 -7.84 -0.98
C THR A 292 8.27 -9.27 -0.61
N GLY A 293 7.34 -10.09 -0.14
CA GLY A 293 7.56 -11.52 0.09
C GLY A 293 7.89 -12.26 -1.19
N PHE A 294 7.21 -11.94 -2.29
CA PHE A 294 7.56 -12.44 -3.62
C PHE A 294 8.98 -12.04 -4.01
N LEU A 295 9.35 -10.78 -3.84
CA LEU A 295 10.71 -10.31 -4.13
C LEU A 295 11.76 -11.00 -3.25
N PHE A 296 11.46 -11.25 -1.97
CA PHE A 296 12.36 -11.95 -1.05
C PHE A 296 12.65 -13.37 -1.54
N TRP A 297 11.60 -14.13 -1.86
CA TRP A 297 11.76 -15.50 -2.33
C TRP A 297 12.29 -15.59 -3.76
N ALA A 298 11.97 -14.62 -4.62
CA ALA A 298 12.55 -14.52 -5.95
C ALA A 298 14.07 -14.27 -5.86
N LEU A 299 14.50 -13.33 -5.02
CA LEU A 299 15.93 -13.08 -4.77
C LEU A 299 16.61 -14.31 -4.19
N ALA A 300 15.98 -14.99 -3.22
CA ALA A 300 16.52 -16.23 -2.66
C ALA A 300 16.66 -17.31 -3.75
N ALA A 301 15.63 -17.53 -4.57
CA ALA A 301 15.61 -18.57 -5.60
C ALA A 301 16.63 -18.33 -6.72
N LEU A 302 17.00 -17.07 -6.98
CA LEU A 302 18.03 -16.72 -7.96
C LEU A 302 19.46 -17.03 -7.47
N VAL A 303 19.67 -17.17 -6.15
CA VAL A 303 21.02 -17.28 -5.55
C VAL A 303 21.25 -18.63 -4.88
N LEU A 304 20.21 -19.22 -4.25
CA LEU A 304 20.30 -20.44 -3.47
C LEU A 304 19.88 -21.67 -4.28
N PRO A 305 20.42 -22.86 -3.95
CA PRO A 305 19.99 -24.09 -4.59
C PRO A 305 18.55 -24.45 -4.21
N PRO A 306 17.82 -25.18 -5.08
CA PRO A 306 16.40 -25.50 -4.87
C PRO A 306 16.13 -26.24 -3.56
N GLU A 307 17.05 -27.10 -3.12
CA GLU A 307 16.91 -27.85 -1.87
C GLU A 307 16.84 -26.92 -0.65
N GLN A 308 17.69 -25.90 -0.59
CA GLN A 308 17.68 -24.92 0.49
C GLN A 308 16.44 -24.02 0.44
N ILE A 309 15.98 -23.64 -0.76
CA ILE A 309 14.72 -22.90 -0.91
C ILE A 309 13.54 -23.73 -0.44
N GLY A 310 13.51 -25.01 -0.81
CA GLY A 310 12.50 -25.96 -0.39
C GLY A 310 12.43 -26.11 1.11
N LEU A 311 13.57 -26.43 1.74
CA LEU A 311 13.64 -26.62 3.18
C LEU A 311 13.36 -25.31 3.93
N GLY A 312 13.89 -24.17 3.46
CA GLY A 312 13.64 -22.85 4.04
C GLY A 312 12.18 -22.44 3.98
N SER A 313 11.52 -22.65 2.84
CA SER A 313 10.09 -22.35 2.69
C SER A 313 9.22 -23.22 3.58
N ALA A 314 9.61 -24.48 3.78
CA ALA A 314 8.93 -25.41 4.68
C ALA A 314 9.12 -25.03 6.16
N VAL A 315 10.32 -24.60 6.58
CA VAL A 315 10.58 -24.06 7.93
C VAL A 315 9.75 -22.79 8.18
N VAL A 316 9.67 -21.89 7.19
CA VAL A 316 8.83 -20.68 7.29
C VAL A 316 7.34 -21.06 7.36
N ALA A 317 6.88 -22.05 6.59
CA ALA A 317 5.51 -22.54 6.67
C ALA A 317 5.20 -23.16 8.04
N ALA A 318 6.12 -23.94 8.62
CA ALA A 318 6.03 -24.44 9.99
C ALA A 318 5.93 -23.31 11.02
N ALA A 319 6.69 -22.23 10.83
CA ALA A 319 6.66 -21.09 11.74
C ALA A 319 5.30 -20.40 11.68
N LEU A 320 4.79 -20.14 10.47
CA LEU A 320 3.47 -19.53 10.27
C LEU A 320 2.33 -20.41 10.78
N LEU A 321 2.42 -21.74 10.62
CA LEU A 321 1.47 -22.68 11.20
C LEU A 321 1.47 -22.61 12.74
N SER A 322 2.65 -22.59 13.36
CA SER A 322 2.82 -22.45 14.82
C SER A 322 2.23 -21.14 15.33
N VAL A 323 2.41 -20.04 14.57
CA VAL A 323 1.77 -18.76 14.85
C VAL A 323 0.24 -18.87 14.78
N GLN A 324 -0.31 -19.46 13.72
CA GLN A 324 -1.77 -19.61 13.59
C GLN A 324 -2.36 -20.46 14.71
N LEU A 325 -1.73 -21.58 15.07
CA LEU A 325 -2.16 -22.42 16.20
C LEU A 325 -2.08 -21.66 17.52
N GLY A 326 -1.01 -20.89 17.73
CA GLY A 326 -0.79 -20.14 18.96
C GLY A 326 -1.62 -18.87 19.11
N MET A 327 -2.24 -18.36 18.04
CA MET A 327 -3.17 -17.22 18.13
C MET A 327 -4.36 -17.53 19.03
N PHE A 328 -4.85 -18.78 19.03
CA PHE A 328 -5.86 -19.32 19.95
C PHE A 328 -7.06 -18.38 20.21
N GLY A 329 -7.50 -17.63 19.19
CA GLY A 329 -8.59 -16.65 19.27
C GLY A 329 -8.29 -15.31 19.96
N VAL A 330 -7.07 -15.09 20.43
CA VAL A 330 -6.66 -13.83 21.09
C VAL A 330 -6.80 -12.62 20.16
N GLY A 331 -6.44 -12.76 18.88
CA GLY A 331 -6.58 -11.69 17.88
C GLY A 331 -8.03 -11.16 17.77
N PRO A 332 -9.01 -12.02 17.40
CA PRO A 332 -10.43 -11.65 17.41
C PRO A 332 -10.94 -11.09 18.73
N ALA A 333 -10.54 -11.66 19.86
CA ALA A 333 -10.93 -11.16 21.18
C ALA A 333 -10.41 -9.74 21.43
N THR A 334 -9.20 -9.44 20.96
CA THR A 334 -8.61 -8.09 21.04
C THR A 334 -9.41 -7.10 20.22
N LEU A 335 -9.89 -7.48 19.03
CA LEU A 335 -10.76 -6.63 18.20
C LEU A 335 -12.05 -6.23 18.91
N THR A 336 -12.62 -7.13 19.73
CA THR A 336 -13.90 -6.89 20.41
C THR A 336 -13.76 -6.23 21.78
N LEU A 337 -12.70 -6.54 22.53
CA LEU A 337 -12.56 -6.12 23.93
C LEU A 337 -11.76 -4.83 24.08
N LEU A 338 -10.74 -4.61 23.24
CA LEU A 338 -9.85 -3.45 23.37
C LEU A 338 -10.57 -2.09 23.31
N PRO A 339 -11.59 -1.87 22.45
CA PRO A 339 -12.29 -0.58 22.40
C PRO A 339 -13.03 -0.20 23.69
N ALA A 340 -13.36 -1.18 24.54
CA ALA A 340 -14.12 -0.97 25.78
C ALA A 340 -13.23 -0.69 27.01
N GLU A 341 -11.91 -0.77 26.89
CA GLU A 341 -10.97 -0.65 28.02
C GLU A 341 -10.70 0.82 28.40
N ALA A 342 -10.95 1.15 29.67
CA ALA A 342 -10.80 2.50 30.20
C ALA A 342 -9.33 3.00 30.29
N ASP A 343 -8.35 2.10 30.31
CA ASP A 343 -6.91 2.41 30.42
C ASP A 343 -6.21 2.55 29.06
N GLY A 344 -6.98 2.69 27.97
CA GLY A 344 -6.47 2.63 26.60
C GLY A 344 -6.02 1.21 26.19
N GLY A 345 -6.39 0.19 26.97
CA GLY A 345 -6.14 -1.22 26.71
C GLY A 345 -4.74 -1.69 27.07
N ARG A 346 -3.96 -0.95 27.87
CA ARG A 346 -2.53 -1.22 28.14
C ARG A 346 -2.30 -2.60 28.76
N ARG A 347 -3.17 -2.99 29.70
CA ARG A 347 -3.11 -4.32 30.34
C ARG A 347 -3.57 -5.43 29.40
N LEU A 348 -4.61 -5.18 28.61
CA LEU A 348 -5.14 -6.13 27.64
C LEU A 348 -4.10 -6.41 26.55
N ILE A 349 -3.44 -5.38 26.03
CA ILE A 349 -2.38 -5.50 25.02
C ILE A 349 -1.24 -6.37 25.56
N ALA A 350 -0.72 -6.08 26.76
CA ALA A 350 0.35 -6.87 27.37
C ALA A 350 -0.05 -8.34 27.56
N THR A 351 -1.24 -8.58 28.11
CA THR A 351 -1.78 -9.94 28.31
C THR A 351 -1.92 -10.67 26.98
N SER A 352 -2.44 -10.01 25.95
CA SER A 352 -2.66 -10.60 24.63
C SER A 352 -1.34 -11.00 23.95
N LEU A 353 -0.32 -10.15 24.04
CA LEU A 353 1.02 -10.42 23.48
C LEU A 353 1.70 -11.59 24.18
N LEU A 354 1.66 -11.64 25.51
CA LEU A 354 2.25 -12.73 26.28
C LEU A 354 1.51 -14.06 26.04
N THR A 355 0.18 -14.02 25.94
CA THR A 355 -0.65 -15.21 25.71
C THR A 355 -0.31 -15.83 24.36
N VAL A 356 -0.32 -15.02 23.31
CA VAL A 356 0.01 -15.41 21.94
C VAL A 356 1.44 -15.94 21.84
N ALA A 357 2.42 -15.22 22.41
CA ALA A 357 3.82 -15.64 22.42
C ALA A 357 3.99 -17.03 23.07
N THR A 358 3.34 -17.25 24.21
CA THR A 358 3.42 -18.52 24.96
C THR A 358 2.82 -19.67 24.16
N PHE A 359 1.58 -19.53 23.67
CA PHE A 359 0.93 -20.60 22.91
C PHE A 359 1.62 -20.88 21.57
N SER A 360 2.14 -19.86 20.88
CA SER A 360 2.90 -20.04 19.64
C SER A 360 4.21 -20.79 19.89
N LEU A 361 4.94 -20.51 20.99
CA LEU A 361 6.15 -21.25 21.35
C LEU A 361 5.87 -22.69 21.75
N LEU A 362 4.78 -22.95 22.49
CA LEU A 362 4.34 -24.31 22.80
C LEU A 362 3.99 -25.09 21.52
N GLY A 363 3.24 -24.47 20.61
CA GLY A 363 2.91 -25.06 19.31
C GLY A 363 4.15 -25.34 18.47
N ALA A 364 5.12 -24.42 18.48
CA ALA A 364 6.40 -24.60 17.78
C ALA A 364 7.23 -25.74 18.36
N GLY A 365 7.32 -25.85 19.69
CA GLY A 365 8.02 -26.96 20.34
C GLY A 365 7.40 -28.32 20.03
N LEU A 366 6.06 -28.40 20.05
CA LEU A 366 5.34 -29.61 19.65
C LEU A 366 5.58 -29.96 18.18
N LEU A 367 5.57 -28.97 17.29
CA LEU A 367 5.83 -29.18 15.86
C LEU A 367 7.26 -29.69 15.62
N VAL A 368 8.26 -29.08 16.27
CA VAL A 368 9.67 -29.53 16.20
C VAL A 368 9.78 -30.98 16.70
N LEU A 369 9.13 -31.32 17.82
CA LEU A 369 9.11 -32.69 18.32
C LEU A 369 8.50 -33.67 17.31
N ILE A 370 7.30 -33.39 16.81
CA ILE A 370 6.59 -34.28 15.87
C ILE A 370 7.40 -34.45 14.58
N THR A 371 7.86 -33.36 13.99
CA THR A 371 8.59 -33.40 12.70
C THR A 371 10.00 -33.94 12.85
N GLY A 372 10.67 -33.72 13.99
CA GLY A 372 11.93 -34.36 14.33
C GLY A 372 11.80 -35.88 14.49
N LEU A 373 10.70 -36.36 15.09
CA LEU A 373 10.41 -37.80 15.18
C LEU A 373 10.10 -38.44 13.81
N LEU A 374 9.51 -37.69 12.88
CA LEU A 374 9.29 -38.16 11.50
C LEU A 374 10.60 -38.25 10.70
N GLY A 375 11.58 -37.39 11.00
CA GLY A 375 12.94 -37.44 10.44
C GLY A 375 13.08 -37.01 8.97
N THR A 376 11.98 -36.66 8.28
CA THR A 376 12.00 -36.25 6.87
C THR A 376 11.51 -34.82 6.66
N GLY A 377 11.91 -34.20 5.55
CA GLY A 377 11.45 -32.88 5.16
C GLY A 377 11.90 -31.82 6.16
N VAL A 378 10.96 -31.16 6.85
CA VAL A 378 11.30 -30.16 7.89
C VAL A 378 12.03 -30.77 9.09
N GLY A 379 11.85 -32.06 9.37
CA GLY A 379 12.58 -32.76 10.43
C GLY A 379 14.10 -32.67 10.27
N GLU A 380 14.59 -32.64 9.02
CA GLU A 380 16.01 -32.54 8.69
C GLU A 380 16.61 -31.18 9.08
N ALA A 381 15.79 -30.12 9.06
CA ALA A 381 16.23 -28.76 9.42
C ALA A 381 16.61 -28.64 10.90
N TRP A 382 16.06 -29.50 11.76
CA TRP A 382 16.27 -29.44 13.22
C TRP A 382 17.61 -30.04 13.66
N ASN A 383 18.31 -30.73 12.76
CA ASN A 383 19.66 -31.21 13.01
C ASN A 383 20.67 -30.06 13.18
N ASP A 384 20.35 -28.88 12.61
CA ASP A 384 21.10 -27.65 12.86
C ASP A 384 20.49 -26.90 14.06
N PRO A 385 21.21 -26.80 15.20
CA PRO A 385 20.71 -26.09 16.37
C PRO A 385 20.51 -24.59 16.10
N VAL A 386 21.27 -23.99 15.17
CA VAL A 386 21.13 -22.58 14.80
C VAL A 386 19.78 -22.36 14.12
N VAL A 387 19.40 -23.24 13.19
CA VAL A 387 18.09 -23.17 12.51
C VAL A 387 16.94 -23.35 13.50
N THR A 388 17.08 -24.27 14.46
CA THR A 388 16.06 -24.47 15.51
C THR A 388 15.86 -23.23 16.38
N VAL A 389 16.95 -22.59 16.82
CA VAL A 389 16.87 -21.33 17.61
C VAL A 389 16.26 -20.19 16.78
N LEU A 390 16.70 -20.02 15.53
CA LEU A 390 16.17 -19.01 14.62
C LEU A 390 14.69 -19.24 14.32
N PHE A 391 14.25 -20.50 14.21
CA PHE A 391 12.86 -20.86 14.04
C PHE A 391 12.01 -20.44 15.24
N LEU A 392 12.43 -20.78 16.47
CA LEU A 392 11.72 -20.38 17.69
C LEU A 392 11.66 -18.86 17.85
N ALA A 393 12.76 -18.17 17.56
CA ALA A 393 12.80 -16.70 17.54
C ALA A 393 11.83 -16.13 16.49
N THR A 394 11.80 -16.72 15.29
CA THR A 394 10.88 -16.33 14.22
C THR A 394 9.43 -16.48 14.66
N VAL A 395 9.07 -17.62 15.27
CA VAL A 395 7.71 -17.85 15.78
C VAL A 395 7.31 -16.81 16.81
N LEU A 396 8.16 -16.56 17.81
CA LEU A 396 7.90 -15.57 18.86
C LEU A 396 7.66 -14.16 18.28
N LEU A 397 8.56 -13.73 17.39
CA LEU A 397 8.53 -12.40 16.80
C LEU A 397 7.35 -12.24 15.83
N ALA A 398 7.10 -13.24 14.98
CA ALA A 398 5.98 -13.23 14.04
C ALA A 398 4.63 -13.27 14.77
N ALA A 399 4.50 -14.06 15.85
CA ALA A 399 3.29 -14.09 16.67
C ALA A 399 3.03 -12.71 17.31
N SER A 400 4.08 -12.08 17.85
CA SER A 400 3.99 -10.74 18.43
C SER A 400 3.63 -9.69 17.38
N ALA A 401 4.24 -9.73 16.20
CA ALA A 401 3.93 -8.84 15.08
C ALA A 401 2.47 -8.99 14.61
N TYR A 402 2.00 -10.23 14.48
CA TYR A 402 0.63 -10.54 14.07
C TYR A 402 -0.41 -10.06 15.10
N GLN A 403 -0.11 -10.18 16.39
CA GLN A 403 -0.97 -9.66 17.44
C GLN A 403 -0.97 -8.12 17.48
N LEU A 404 0.15 -7.46 17.20
CA LEU A 404 0.21 -6.01 17.03
C LEU A 404 -0.65 -5.52 15.84
N ASP A 405 -0.82 -6.34 14.79
CA ASP A 405 -1.78 -6.05 13.71
C ASP A 405 -3.20 -6.00 14.25
N HIS A 406 -3.60 -6.99 15.06
CA HIS A 406 -4.91 -7.01 15.68
C HIS A 406 -5.14 -5.81 16.61
N VAL A 407 -4.13 -5.41 17.39
CA VAL A 407 -4.18 -4.19 18.21
C VAL A 407 -4.34 -2.94 17.36
N GLY A 408 -3.58 -2.81 16.27
CA GLY A 408 -3.67 -1.66 15.36
C GLY A 408 -5.04 -1.56 14.67
N VAL A 409 -5.62 -2.70 14.28
CA VAL A 409 -6.97 -2.75 13.69
C VAL A 409 -8.04 -2.40 14.74
N ALA A 410 -7.92 -2.92 15.97
CA ALA A 410 -8.84 -2.61 17.06
C ALA A 410 -8.84 -1.12 17.44
N GLN A 411 -7.72 -0.41 17.22
CA GLN A 411 -7.59 1.03 17.43
C GLN A 411 -8.00 1.86 16.19
N GLU A 412 -8.53 1.24 15.13
CA GLU A 412 -8.87 1.88 13.85
C GLU A 412 -7.67 2.57 13.16
N ARG A 413 -6.47 2.00 13.33
CA ARG A 413 -5.21 2.53 12.80
C ARG A 413 -4.51 1.54 11.86
N ALA A 414 -5.21 1.17 10.78
CA ALA A 414 -4.67 0.27 9.76
C ALA A 414 -3.40 0.80 9.09
N ASP A 415 -3.21 2.11 9.06
CA ASP A 415 -1.97 2.79 8.63
C ASP A 415 -0.73 2.28 9.38
N ARG A 416 -0.87 2.00 10.68
CA ARG A 416 0.22 1.48 11.53
C ARG A 416 0.64 0.08 11.12
N THR A 417 -0.33 -0.74 10.69
CA THR A 417 -0.09 -2.10 10.20
C THR A 417 0.71 -2.08 8.91
N LEU A 418 0.36 -1.21 7.95
CA LEU A 418 1.13 -1.08 6.71
C LEU A 418 2.58 -0.70 6.98
N VAL A 419 2.84 0.27 7.87
CA VAL A 419 4.20 0.72 8.17
C VAL A 419 5.05 -0.40 8.74
N ARG A 420 4.48 -1.21 9.65
CA ARG A 420 5.19 -2.37 10.23
C ARG A 420 5.46 -3.45 9.19
N SER A 421 4.46 -3.78 8.39
CA SER A 421 4.56 -4.69 7.24
C SER A 421 5.69 -4.31 6.28
N LEU A 422 5.82 -3.02 5.98
CA LEU A 422 6.88 -2.50 5.11
C LEU A 422 8.25 -2.52 5.80
N ALA A 423 8.34 -2.11 7.06
CA ALA A 423 9.59 -2.18 7.82
C ALA A 423 10.11 -3.63 7.90
N GLN A 424 9.23 -4.57 8.18
CA GLN A 424 9.53 -6.01 8.16
C GLN A 424 10.11 -6.45 6.81
N SER A 425 9.42 -6.09 5.74
CA SER A 425 9.76 -6.48 4.39
C SER A 425 11.10 -5.91 3.91
N LEU A 426 11.34 -4.62 4.19
CA LEU A 426 12.57 -3.94 3.82
C LEU A 426 13.77 -4.51 4.58
N VAL A 427 13.62 -4.79 5.87
CA VAL A 427 14.68 -5.40 6.68
C VAL A 427 14.95 -6.84 6.23
N GLN A 428 13.92 -7.63 5.92
CA GLN A 428 14.09 -8.97 5.34
C GLN A 428 14.92 -8.96 4.06
N LEU A 429 14.57 -8.08 3.11
CA LEU A 429 15.28 -7.94 1.84
C LEU A 429 16.71 -7.43 2.03
N ALA A 430 16.91 -6.42 2.87
CA ALA A 430 18.23 -5.85 3.15
C ALA A 430 19.14 -6.87 3.83
N PHE A 431 18.62 -7.63 4.80
CA PHE A 431 19.37 -8.68 5.48
C PHE A 431 19.78 -9.77 4.50
N LEU A 432 18.84 -10.25 3.68
CA LEU A 432 19.11 -11.29 2.68
C LEU A 432 20.18 -10.84 1.67
N ALA A 433 20.05 -9.63 1.14
CA ALA A 433 21.01 -9.06 0.20
C ALA A 433 22.41 -8.89 0.83
N ALA A 434 22.48 -8.42 2.08
CA ALA A 434 23.73 -8.28 2.81
C ALA A 434 24.41 -9.63 3.07
N ALA A 435 23.65 -10.65 3.47
CA ALA A 435 24.17 -11.99 3.69
C ALA A 435 24.75 -12.59 2.40
N PHE A 436 24.06 -12.43 1.28
CA PHE A 436 24.54 -12.88 -0.04
C PHE A 436 25.78 -12.12 -0.50
N ALA A 437 25.87 -10.81 -0.21
CA ALA A 437 27.05 -10.01 -0.54
C ALA A 437 28.31 -10.47 0.19
N VAL A 438 28.17 -11.02 1.40
CA VAL A 438 29.28 -11.58 2.21
C VAL A 438 29.51 -13.07 1.89
N GLY A 439 28.70 -13.66 0.99
CA GLY A 439 28.88 -15.03 0.49
C GLY A 439 28.18 -16.12 1.31
N SER A 440 27.39 -15.76 2.33
CA SER A 440 26.60 -16.72 3.12
C SER A 440 25.41 -17.23 2.31
N ARG A 441 25.32 -18.55 2.10
CA ARG A 441 24.31 -19.19 1.24
C ARG A 441 23.71 -20.43 1.90
N ASP A 442 23.40 -20.34 3.19
CA ASP A 442 22.86 -21.46 3.97
C ASP A 442 21.39 -21.25 4.33
N LEU A 443 20.71 -22.33 4.70
CA LEU A 443 19.31 -22.33 5.17
C LEU A 443 19.08 -21.30 6.30
N ALA A 444 20.04 -21.19 7.23
CA ALA A 444 19.96 -20.27 8.36
C ALA A 444 19.80 -18.81 7.92
N VAL A 445 20.32 -18.42 6.75
CA VAL A 445 20.19 -17.06 6.20
C VAL A 445 18.72 -16.71 5.93
N ILE A 446 17.96 -17.66 5.34
CA ILE A 446 16.53 -17.46 5.04
C ILE A 446 15.77 -17.23 6.34
N VAL A 447 15.96 -18.11 7.33
CA VAL A 447 15.24 -18.06 8.61
C VAL A 447 15.64 -16.81 9.40
N ALA A 448 16.93 -16.47 9.44
CA ALA A 448 17.44 -15.27 10.09
C ALA A 448 16.89 -13.97 9.46
N ALA A 449 16.81 -13.91 8.13
CA ALA A 449 16.22 -12.76 7.45
C ALA A 449 14.76 -12.57 7.83
N VAL A 450 13.98 -13.67 7.86
CA VAL A 450 12.56 -13.64 8.28
C VAL A 450 12.44 -13.17 9.73
N ALA A 451 13.26 -13.70 10.65
CA ALA A 451 13.32 -13.28 12.05
C ALA A 451 13.67 -11.78 12.19
N ALA A 452 14.66 -11.29 11.45
CA ALA A 452 15.10 -9.89 11.49
C ALA A 452 13.98 -8.93 11.05
N GLY A 453 13.23 -9.29 9.99
CA GLY A 453 12.06 -8.51 9.60
C GLY A 453 10.95 -8.53 10.66
N ALA A 454 10.65 -9.70 11.22
CA ALA A 454 9.65 -9.80 12.28
C ALA A 454 10.05 -8.97 13.51
N LEU A 455 11.34 -8.95 13.88
CA LEU A 455 11.87 -8.08 14.92
C LEU A 455 11.66 -6.60 14.59
N ALA A 456 11.96 -6.17 13.37
CA ALA A 456 11.72 -4.80 12.94
C ALA A 456 10.23 -4.41 13.07
N SER A 457 9.32 -5.30 12.69
CA SER A 457 7.87 -5.13 12.87
C SER A 457 7.50 -4.90 14.33
N VAL A 458 8.01 -5.74 15.23
CA VAL A 458 7.74 -5.65 16.68
C VAL A 458 8.30 -4.35 17.26
N LEU A 459 9.55 -4.00 16.95
CA LEU A 459 10.18 -2.76 17.44
C LEU A 459 9.43 -1.50 16.99
N VAL A 460 9.01 -1.46 15.72
CA VAL A 460 8.20 -0.36 15.20
C VAL A 460 6.84 -0.31 15.90
N GLY A 461 6.21 -1.46 16.15
CA GLY A 461 4.92 -1.52 16.84
C GLY A 461 4.97 -1.08 18.29
N LEU A 462 5.99 -1.51 19.05
CA LEU A 462 6.19 -1.05 20.42
C LEU A 462 6.45 0.46 20.46
N ARG A 463 7.20 1.00 19.48
CA ARG A 463 7.42 2.44 19.35
C ARG A 463 6.15 3.21 18.98
N GLN A 464 5.30 2.64 18.12
CA GLN A 464 3.99 3.21 17.77
C GLN A 464 3.09 3.30 19.01
N LEU A 465 3.03 2.25 19.82
CA LEU A 465 2.26 2.23 21.08
C LEU A 465 2.80 3.25 22.10
N SER A 466 4.13 3.36 22.22
CA SER A 466 4.76 4.33 23.11
C SER A 466 4.44 5.78 22.73
N ARG A 467 4.50 6.12 21.43
CA ARG A 467 4.13 7.47 20.96
C ARG A 467 2.66 7.79 21.12
N ALA A 468 1.80 6.76 21.12
CA ALA A 468 0.37 6.90 21.39
C ALA A 468 0.04 6.89 22.90
N GLN A 469 1.05 6.90 23.79
CA GLN A 469 0.89 6.86 25.25
C GLN A 469 0.14 5.63 25.79
N VAL A 470 0.08 4.56 25.00
CA VAL A 470 -0.60 3.28 25.33
C VAL A 470 0.40 2.12 25.40
N SER A 471 1.59 2.38 25.96
CA SER A 471 2.62 1.34 26.15
C SER A 471 2.08 0.14 26.96
N PRO A 472 2.34 -1.11 26.53
CA PRO A 472 1.88 -2.30 27.25
C PRO A 472 2.37 -2.29 28.71
N ASP A 473 1.49 -2.63 29.64
CA ASP A 473 1.83 -2.72 31.06
C ASP A 473 2.36 -4.12 31.41
N TRP A 474 3.69 -4.27 31.38
CA TRP A 474 4.38 -5.54 31.65
C TRP A 474 4.41 -5.93 33.13
N ARG A 475 4.08 -5.01 34.07
CA ARG A 475 4.27 -5.21 35.52
C ARG A 475 3.53 -6.42 36.07
N HIS A 476 2.43 -6.79 35.43
CA HIS A 476 1.53 -7.84 35.90
C HIS A 476 1.78 -9.22 35.28
N GLY A 477 2.70 -9.32 34.31
CA GLY A 477 3.05 -10.57 33.62
C GLY A 477 1.88 -11.25 32.92
N LEU A 478 2.05 -12.54 32.58
CA LEU A 478 0.97 -13.37 32.03
C LEU A 478 0.06 -13.84 33.18
N ARG A 479 -1.23 -13.47 33.12
CA ARG A 479 -2.23 -13.91 34.09
C ARG A 479 -3.24 -14.85 33.43
N VAL A 480 -3.44 -16.02 34.06
CA VAL A 480 -4.30 -17.09 33.52
C VAL A 480 -5.76 -16.65 33.37
N ARG A 481 -6.35 -15.99 34.39
CA ARG A 481 -7.76 -15.57 34.34
C ARG A 481 -8.05 -14.58 33.20
N PRO A 482 -7.30 -13.47 33.05
CA PRO A 482 -7.41 -12.59 31.88
C PRO A 482 -7.16 -13.31 30.55
N ALA A 483 -6.15 -14.18 30.46
CA ALA A 483 -5.89 -14.94 29.23
C ALA A 483 -7.08 -15.83 28.83
N LEU A 484 -7.72 -16.51 29.80
CA LEU A 484 -8.92 -17.32 29.57
C LEU A 484 -10.13 -16.49 29.12
N SER A 485 -10.24 -15.25 29.61
CA SER A 485 -11.33 -14.35 29.19
C SER A 485 -11.26 -13.94 27.71
N LEU A 486 -10.06 -13.99 27.10
CA LEU A 486 -9.88 -13.77 25.66
C LEU A 486 -10.41 -14.94 24.82
N LEU A 487 -10.44 -16.16 25.37
CA LEU A 487 -10.77 -17.35 24.58
C LEU A 487 -12.25 -17.44 24.23
N LYS A 488 -13.13 -17.06 25.16
CA LYS A 488 -14.60 -17.17 24.99
C LYS A 488 -15.13 -16.38 23.77
N PRO A 489 -14.80 -15.09 23.57
CA PRO A 489 -15.21 -14.35 22.37
C PRO A 489 -14.39 -14.73 21.13
N GLY A 490 -13.16 -15.22 21.30
CA GLY A 490 -12.22 -15.45 20.20
C GLY A 490 -12.33 -16.80 19.48
N LEU A 491 -12.62 -17.87 20.21
CA LEU A 491 -12.57 -19.26 19.73
C LEU A 491 -13.48 -19.54 18.51
N PRO A 492 -14.76 -19.11 18.50
CA PRO A 492 -15.64 -19.42 17.36
C PRO A 492 -15.13 -18.86 16.03
N ASN A 493 -14.58 -17.64 16.04
CA ASN A 493 -14.02 -17.02 14.84
C ASN A 493 -12.63 -17.59 14.51
N HIS A 494 -11.87 -18.01 15.52
CA HIS A 494 -10.56 -18.61 15.32
C HIS A 494 -10.63 -19.96 14.62
N ALA A 495 -11.61 -20.81 14.96
CA ALA A 495 -11.79 -22.11 14.32
C ALA A 495 -11.99 -21.97 12.79
N LEU A 496 -12.81 -21.01 12.35
CA LEU A 496 -12.98 -20.69 10.93
C LEU A 496 -11.66 -20.26 10.28
N MET A 497 -10.96 -19.30 10.88
CA MET A 497 -9.69 -18.79 10.32
C MET A 497 -8.62 -19.87 10.24
N LEU A 498 -8.53 -20.74 11.26
CA LEU A 498 -7.57 -21.83 11.29
C LEU A 498 -7.89 -22.85 10.20
N ALA A 499 -9.15 -23.25 10.06
CA ALA A 499 -9.58 -24.19 9.03
C ALA A 499 -9.34 -23.66 7.60
N ASP A 500 -9.57 -22.36 7.37
CA ASP A 500 -9.33 -21.73 6.07
C ASP A 500 -7.83 -21.62 5.72
N ARG A 501 -6.95 -21.40 6.72
CA ARG A 501 -5.53 -21.07 6.48
C ARG A 501 -4.55 -22.22 6.69
N ALA A 502 -4.82 -23.11 7.65
CA ALA A 502 -3.92 -24.20 7.98
C ALA A 502 -3.53 -25.07 6.76
N PRO A 503 -4.45 -25.40 5.83
CA PRO A 503 -4.09 -26.16 4.62
C PRO A 503 -2.94 -25.53 3.81
N GLY A 504 -2.92 -24.19 3.69
CA GLY A 504 -1.87 -23.48 2.95
C GLY A 504 -0.48 -23.55 3.59
N TYR A 505 -0.40 -23.84 4.90
CA TYR A 505 0.87 -24.06 5.61
C TYR A 505 1.22 -25.54 5.75
N LEU A 506 0.21 -26.41 5.81
CA LEU A 506 0.40 -27.86 5.90
C LEU A 506 0.87 -28.47 4.57
N LEU A 507 0.39 -27.99 3.43
CA LEU A 507 0.77 -28.55 2.13
C LEU A 507 2.29 -28.47 1.86
N PRO A 508 2.98 -27.34 2.06
CA PRO A 508 4.45 -27.30 1.93
C PRO A 508 5.17 -28.29 2.85
N LEU A 509 4.66 -28.51 4.08
CA LEU A 509 5.24 -29.47 5.03
C LEU A 509 5.06 -30.91 4.54
N ILE A 510 3.88 -31.25 4.04
CA ILE A 510 3.55 -32.57 3.50
C ILE A 510 4.37 -32.82 2.23
N VAL A 511 4.45 -31.85 1.32
CA VAL A 511 5.26 -31.96 0.10
C VAL A 511 6.74 -32.14 0.45
N ALA A 512 7.27 -31.41 1.45
CA ALA A 512 8.64 -31.58 1.90
C ALA A 512 8.92 -32.97 2.47
N ALA A 513 7.99 -33.50 3.28
CA ALA A 513 8.13 -34.82 3.89
C ALA A 513 7.96 -35.97 2.90
N THR A 514 7.27 -35.77 1.77
CA THR A 514 6.90 -36.85 0.83
C THR A 514 7.63 -36.81 -0.50
N LEU A 515 7.86 -35.62 -1.06
CA LEU A 515 8.49 -35.41 -2.37
C LEU A 515 9.86 -34.74 -2.29
N GLY A 516 10.31 -34.43 -1.07
CA GLY A 516 11.61 -33.84 -0.79
C GLY A 516 11.73 -32.33 -1.05
N PRO A 517 12.84 -31.70 -0.62
CA PRO A 517 13.00 -30.25 -0.64
C PRO A 517 12.92 -29.62 -2.05
N SER A 518 13.50 -30.24 -3.07
CA SER A 518 13.48 -29.71 -4.45
C SER A 518 12.06 -29.55 -5.00
N SER A 519 11.19 -30.54 -4.75
CA SER A 519 9.77 -30.49 -5.13
C SER A 519 9.01 -29.42 -4.32
N THR A 520 9.34 -29.25 -3.05
CA THR A 520 8.78 -28.19 -2.20
C THR A 520 9.12 -26.81 -2.72
N ALA A 521 10.34 -26.59 -3.23
CA ALA A 521 10.71 -25.31 -3.81
C ALA A 521 9.86 -24.97 -5.04
N ALA A 522 9.66 -25.95 -5.94
CA ALA A 522 8.80 -25.79 -7.11
C ALA A 522 7.34 -25.52 -6.72
N TRP A 523 6.80 -26.28 -5.75
CA TRP A 523 5.48 -26.03 -5.19
C TRP A 523 5.37 -24.62 -4.61
N TYR A 524 6.33 -24.23 -3.77
CA TYR A 524 6.26 -23.00 -3.00
C TYR A 524 6.34 -21.75 -3.87
N VAL A 525 7.20 -21.73 -4.90
CA VAL A 525 7.29 -20.59 -5.82
C VAL A 525 5.96 -20.37 -6.55
N VAL A 526 5.34 -21.43 -7.05
CA VAL A 526 4.01 -21.34 -7.68
C VAL A 526 2.95 -20.96 -6.66
N TRP A 527 2.96 -21.59 -5.49
CA TRP A 527 2.01 -21.34 -4.41
C TRP A 527 2.06 -19.87 -3.95
N MET A 528 3.24 -19.28 -3.86
CA MET A 528 3.43 -17.88 -3.51
C MET A 528 2.84 -16.95 -4.57
N MET A 529 3.05 -17.23 -5.86
CA MET A 529 2.46 -16.47 -6.96
C MET A 529 0.94 -16.57 -6.96
N ALA A 530 0.38 -17.77 -6.73
CA ALA A 530 -1.06 -17.98 -6.63
C ALA A 530 -1.65 -17.35 -5.35
N SER A 531 -0.93 -17.42 -4.23
CA SER A 531 -1.31 -16.80 -2.96
C SER A 531 -1.47 -15.30 -3.10
N ALA A 532 -0.65 -14.65 -3.94
CA ALA A 532 -0.79 -13.23 -4.23
C ALA A 532 -2.20 -12.88 -4.77
N VAL A 533 -2.82 -13.79 -5.51
CA VAL A 533 -4.16 -13.60 -6.07
C VAL A 533 -5.25 -14.00 -5.05
N PHE A 534 -5.02 -15.01 -4.20
CA PHE A 534 -5.95 -15.47 -3.15
C PHE A 534 -6.41 -14.38 -2.17
N PHE A 535 -5.59 -13.35 -1.96
CA PHE A 535 -5.94 -12.26 -1.05
C PHE A 535 -7.06 -11.36 -1.58
N VAL A 536 -7.28 -11.31 -2.90
CA VAL A 536 -8.37 -10.53 -3.50
C VAL A 536 -9.75 -11.03 -3.00
N PRO A 537 -10.07 -12.34 -3.11
CA PRO A 537 -11.25 -12.95 -2.49
C PRO A 537 -11.37 -12.69 -0.99
N GLN A 538 -10.30 -12.90 -0.22
CA GLN A 538 -10.31 -12.70 1.23
C GLN A 538 -10.66 -11.26 1.60
N SER A 539 -10.05 -10.30 0.90
CA SER A 539 -10.33 -8.87 1.12
C SER A 539 -11.78 -8.54 0.85
N ALA A 540 -12.38 -9.07 -0.21
CA ALA A 540 -13.80 -8.88 -0.50
C ALA A 540 -14.71 -9.41 0.63
N GLY A 541 -14.37 -10.58 1.19
CA GLY A 541 -15.09 -11.16 2.33
C GLY A 541 -15.05 -10.29 3.59
N PHE A 542 -13.88 -9.71 3.91
CA PHE A 542 -13.74 -8.79 5.06
C PHE A 542 -14.45 -7.46 4.82
N THR A 543 -14.32 -6.86 3.64
CA THR A 543 -15.01 -5.61 3.28
C THR A 543 -16.53 -5.78 3.32
N LEU A 544 -17.03 -6.93 2.88
CA LEU A 544 -18.46 -7.24 2.97
C LEU A 544 -18.92 -7.34 4.43
N GLN A 545 -18.15 -8.00 5.28
CA GLN A 545 -18.46 -8.09 6.72
C GLN A 545 -18.59 -6.71 7.35
N THR A 546 -17.65 -5.79 7.09
CA THR A 546 -17.70 -4.43 7.63
C THR A 546 -18.88 -3.63 7.07
N ALA A 547 -19.15 -3.75 5.76
CA ALA A 547 -20.25 -3.04 5.12
C ALA A 547 -21.64 -3.51 5.60
N LEU A 548 -21.77 -4.79 5.99
CA LEU A 548 -23.01 -5.34 6.54
C LEU A 548 -23.19 -5.04 8.03
N ALA A 549 -22.11 -4.75 8.75
CA ALA A 549 -22.17 -4.33 10.15
C ALA A 549 -22.69 -2.88 10.31
N GLU A 550 -22.59 -2.06 9.27
CA GLU A 550 -23.17 -0.71 9.24
C GLU A 550 -24.68 -0.75 8.98
N THR A 551 -25.46 0.01 9.74
CA THR A 551 -26.94 0.03 9.76
C THR A 551 -27.62 0.46 8.43
N ARG A 552 -26.84 0.71 7.37
CA ARG A 552 -27.30 1.13 6.03
C ARG A 552 -26.87 0.15 4.93
N ALA A 553 -27.06 -1.15 5.15
CA ALA A 553 -26.79 -2.15 4.11
C ALA A 553 -27.66 -1.90 2.87
N ARG A 554 -27.05 -1.51 1.75
CA ARG A 554 -27.73 -1.33 0.45
C ARG A 554 -28.16 -2.68 -0.12
N PRO A 555 -29.34 -2.78 -0.77
CA PRO A 555 -29.73 -3.99 -1.48
C PRO A 555 -28.71 -4.30 -2.58
N GLY A 556 -28.31 -5.57 -2.72
CA GLY A 556 -27.35 -6.00 -3.73
C GLY A 556 -25.86 -5.86 -3.34
N LEU A 557 -25.52 -5.56 -2.08
CA LEU A 557 -24.13 -5.52 -1.63
C LEU A 557 -23.39 -6.86 -1.83
N VAL A 558 -24.02 -7.98 -1.48
CA VAL A 558 -23.43 -9.33 -1.62
C VAL A 558 -23.12 -9.65 -3.09
N SER A 559 -24.04 -9.36 -4.01
CA SER A 559 -23.85 -9.62 -5.44
C SER A 559 -22.80 -8.68 -6.05
N SER A 560 -22.75 -7.43 -5.59
CA SER A 560 -21.73 -6.45 -6.02
C SER A 560 -20.34 -6.86 -5.54
N ALA A 561 -20.21 -7.27 -4.28
CA ALA A 561 -18.94 -7.77 -3.72
C ALA A 561 -18.45 -9.03 -4.44
N LEU A 562 -19.36 -9.97 -4.74
CA LEU A 562 -19.03 -11.19 -5.48
C LEU A 562 -18.59 -10.88 -6.92
N ARG A 563 -19.29 -10.01 -7.64
CA ARG A 563 -18.92 -9.60 -9.00
C ARG A 563 -17.56 -8.91 -9.03
N ALA A 564 -17.34 -7.95 -8.12
CA ALA A 564 -16.05 -7.26 -8.03
C ALA A 564 -14.91 -8.23 -7.71
N SER A 565 -15.11 -9.12 -6.74
CA SER A 565 -14.13 -10.15 -6.38
C SER A 565 -13.81 -11.06 -7.56
N LEU A 566 -14.81 -11.55 -8.29
CA LEU A 566 -14.63 -12.42 -9.45
C LEU A 566 -13.87 -11.71 -10.59
N LEU A 567 -14.25 -10.47 -10.93
CA LEU A 567 -13.60 -9.70 -11.99
C LEU A 567 -12.12 -9.43 -11.68
N LEU A 568 -11.82 -9.00 -10.45
CA LEU A 568 -10.45 -8.73 -10.02
C LEU A 568 -9.61 -10.00 -9.96
N THR A 569 -10.17 -11.08 -9.42
CA THR A 569 -9.48 -12.39 -9.32
C THR A 569 -9.24 -12.99 -10.70
N LEU A 570 -10.20 -12.85 -11.63
CA LEU A 570 -10.04 -13.28 -13.02
C LEU A 570 -8.95 -12.48 -13.72
N GLY A 571 -8.95 -11.15 -13.60
CA GLY A 571 -7.91 -10.30 -14.17
C GLY A 571 -6.51 -10.67 -13.67
N ALA A 572 -6.35 -10.78 -12.34
CA ALA A 572 -5.09 -11.16 -11.72
C ALA A 572 -4.68 -12.61 -12.06
N GLY A 573 -5.63 -13.54 -12.09
CA GLY A 573 -5.41 -14.94 -12.46
C GLY A 573 -5.00 -15.13 -13.92
N LEU A 574 -5.58 -14.36 -14.85
CA LEU A 574 -5.17 -14.37 -16.26
C LEU A 574 -3.75 -13.80 -16.42
N ILE A 575 -3.44 -12.68 -15.76
CA ILE A 575 -2.06 -12.14 -15.73
C ILE A 575 -1.09 -13.23 -15.24
N LEU A 576 -1.43 -13.91 -14.15
CA LEU A 576 -0.61 -14.99 -13.62
C LEU A 576 -0.49 -16.17 -14.60
N MET A 577 -1.54 -16.53 -15.34
CA MET A 577 -1.50 -17.60 -16.33
C MET A 577 -0.54 -17.28 -17.49
N PHE A 578 -0.55 -16.04 -17.99
CA PHE A 578 0.27 -15.62 -19.13
C PHE A 578 1.70 -15.25 -18.73
N ALA A 579 1.88 -14.53 -17.62
CA ALA A 579 3.19 -14.12 -17.13
C ALA A 579 3.91 -15.22 -16.34
N GLY A 580 3.16 -16.17 -15.76
CA GLY A 580 3.66 -17.22 -14.89
C GLY A 580 4.79 -18.04 -15.49
N PRO A 581 4.65 -18.60 -16.71
CA PRO A 581 5.71 -19.36 -17.36
C PRO A 581 7.01 -18.55 -17.55
N ALA A 582 6.90 -17.28 -17.94
CA ALA A 582 8.06 -16.40 -18.12
C ALA A 582 8.73 -16.07 -16.77
N LEU A 583 7.94 -15.79 -15.74
CA LEU A 583 8.43 -15.54 -14.38
C LEU A 583 9.13 -16.76 -13.78
N LEU A 584 8.54 -17.96 -13.92
CA LEU A 584 9.15 -19.21 -13.46
C LEU A 584 10.44 -19.52 -14.23
N GLY A 585 10.45 -19.31 -15.54
CA GLY A 585 11.66 -19.44 -16.36
C GLY A 585 12.77 -18.48 -15.94
N PHE A 586 12.42 -17.25 -15.56
CA PHE A 586 13.37 -16.25 -15.04
C PHE A 586 14.00 -16.68 -13.70
N LEU A 587 13.23 -17.34 -12.82
CA LEU A 587 13.73 -17.82 -11.53
C LEU A 587 14.69 -19.01 -11.67
N GLY A 588 14.62 -19.75 -12.78
CA GLY A 588 15.56 -20.81 -13.11
C GLY A 588 14.92 -21.98 -13.89
N PRO A 589 15.70 -22.74 -14.68
CA PRO A 589 15.20 -23.87 -15.46
C PRO A 589 14.46 -24.92 -14.62
N GLN A 590 14.90 -25.13 -13.38
CA GLN A 590 14.30 -26.07 -12.43
C GLN A 590 12.87 -25.68 -12.00
N TYR A 591 12.49 -24.41 -12.11
CA TYR A 591 11.15 -23.92 -11.75
C TYR A 591 10.23 -23.80 -12.96
N ALA A 592 10.81 -23.75 -14.17
CA ALA A 592 10.07 -23.55 -15.40
C ALA A 592 8.93 -24.57 -15.55
N SER A 593 9.21 -25.87 -15.34
CA SER A 593 8.22 -26.95 -15.47
C SER A 593 7.05 -26.88 -14.48
N ALA A 594 7.20 -26.16 -13.36
CA ALA A 594 6.15 -25.99 -12.36
C ALA A 594 4.97 -25.15 -12.88
N TRP A 595 5.10 -24.50 -14.05
CA TRP A 595 4.01 -23.77 -14.69
C TRP A 595 2.73 -24.61 -14.87
N VAL A 596 2.88 -25.93 -15.01
CA VAL A 596 1.77 -26.89 -15.21
C VAL A 596 0.77 -26.88 -14.05
N LEU A 597 1.16 -26.38 -12.88
CA LEU A 597 0.30 -26.25 -11.71
C LEU A 597 -0.67 -25.05 -11.82
N LEU A 598 -0.30 -24.00 -12.57
CA LEU A 598 -1.09 -22.77 -12.70
C LEU A 598 -2.47 -22.99 -13.36
N PRO A 599 -2.59 -23.75 -14.47
CA PRO A 599 -3.89 -24.10 -15.07
C PRO A 599 -4.89 -24.74 -14.10
N VAL A 600 -4.43 -25.41 -13.04
CA VAL A 600 -5.28 -26.04 -12.03
C VAL A 600 -5.56 -25.08 -10.87
N LEU A 601 -4.53 -24.37 -10.39
CA LEU A 601 -4.67 -23.46 -9.25
C LEU A 601 -5.49 -22.22 -9.58
N VAL A 602 -5.33 -21.62 -10.76
CA VAL A 602 -5.99 -20.35 -11.10
C VAL A 602 -7.52 -20.47 -11.14
N PRO A 603 -8.13 -21.50 -11.76
CA PRO A 603 -9.57 -21.71 -11.64
C PRO A 603 -10.04 -21.91 -10.19
N ALA A 604 -9.24 -22.60 -9.35
CA ALA A 604 -9.55 -22.77 -7.94
C ALA A 604 -9.60 -21.43 -7.17
N LEU A 605 -8.81 -20.42 -7.58
CA LEU A 605 -8.88 -19.06 -7.03
C LEU A 605 -10.25 -18.42 -7.25
N LEU A 606 -10.85 -18.61 -8.44
CA LEU A 606 -12.18 -18.07 -8.74
C LEU A 606 -13.26 -18.69 -7.86
N LEU A 607 -13.14 -20.00 -7.58
CA LEU A 607 -14.04 -20.71 -6.67
C LEU A 607 -13.98 -20.14 -5.25
N SER A 608 -12.79 -19.70 -4.82
CA SER A 608 -12.61 -19.08 -3.50
C SER A 608 -13.31 -17.73 -3.34
N CYS A 609 -13.64 -17.02 -4.43
CA CYS A 609 -14.46 -15.79 -4.36
C CYS A 609 -15.81 -16.07 -3.68
N VAL A 610 -16.44 -17.20 -4.02
CA VAL A 610 -17.74 -17.58 -3.48
C VAL A 610 -17.63 -17.93 -2.00
N THR A 611 -16.63 -18.73 -1.63
CA THR A 611 -16.42 -19.15 -0.23
C THR A 611 -16.08 -17.97 0.66
N GLN A 612 -15.21 -17.07 0.23
CA GLN A 612 -14.79 -15.90 1.02
C GLN A 612 -15.92 -14.88 1.21
N VAL A 613 -16.75 -14.65 0.17
CA VAL A 613 -17.97 -13.84 0.29
C VAL A 613 -18.98 -14.48 1.24
N TYR A 614 -19.17 -15.80 1.16
CA TYR A 614 -20.02 -16.55 2.08
C TYR A 614 -19.52 -16.46 3.54
N TYR A 615 -18.22 -16.62 3.78
CA TYR A 615 -17.63 -16.46 5.11
C TYR A 615 -17.80 -15.03 5.63
N GLY A 616 -17.67 -14.01 4.77
CA GLY A 616 -17.98 -12.62 5.10
C GLY A 616 -19.43 -12.43 5.58
N LEU A 617 -20.39 -13.00 4.86
CA LEU A 617 -21.82 -12.95 5.22
C LEU A 617 -22.10 -13.69 6.55
N CYS A 618 -21.57 -14.90 6.72
CA CYS A 618 -21.71 -15.67 7.96
C CYS A 618 -21.15 -14.93 9.17
N ARG A 619 -20.00 -14.26 9.03
CA ARG A 619 -19.42 -13.40 10.07
C ARG A 619 -20.32 -12.23 10.42
N ALA A 620 -20.90 -11.56 9.42
CA ALA A 620 -21.81 -10.44 9.64
C ALA A 620 -23.12 -10.86 10.34
N GLN A 621 -23.62 -12.07 10.05
CA GLN A 621 -24.88 -12.59 10.61
C GLN A 621 -24.69 -13.40 11.91
N GLY A 622 -23.47 -13.53 12.42
CA GLY A 622 -23.17 -14.36 13.61
C GLY A 622 -23.28 -15.88 13.38
N ARG A 623 -23.34 -16.34 12.12
CA ARG A 623 -23.54 -17.76 11.74
C ARG A 623 -22.21 -18.49 11.54
N LEU A 624 -21.28 -18.30 12.47
CA LEU A 624 -19.89 -18.76 12.36
C LEU A 624 -19.78 -20.28 12.25
N PHE A 625 -20.60 -21.02 13.00
CA PHE A 625 -20.59 -22.48 13.00
C PHE A 625 -20.76 -23.07 11.60
N GLU A 626 -21.69 -22.53 10.80
CA GLU A 626 -21.93 -23.02 9.44
C GLU A 626 -20.73 -22.83 8.53
N SER A 627 -20.12 -21.63 8.54
CA SER A 627 -18.92 -21.37 7.77
C SER A 627 -17.74 -22.22 8.24
N THR A 628 -17.61 -22.46 9.56
CA THR A 628 -16.53 -23.28 10.13
C THR A 628 -16.64 -24.73 9.64
N VAL A 629 -17.83 -25.31 9.62
CA VAL A 629 -18.04 -26.68 9.10
C VAL A 629 -17.60 -26.78 7.64
N VAL A 630 -17.97 -25.81 6.80
CA VAL A 630 -17.56 -25.80 5.38
C VAL A 630 -16.04 -25.70 5.25
N ALA A 631 -15.39 -24.82 6.01
CA ALA A 631 -13.94 -24.67 5.99
C ALA A 631 -13.20 -25.92 6.49
N VAL A 632 -13.69 -26.55 7.56
CA VAL A 632 -13.10 -27.79 8.12
C VAL A 632 -13.22 -28.95 7.13
N LEU A 633 -14.37 -29.12 6.49
CA LEU A 633 -14.56 -30.15 5.46
C LEU A 633 -13.57 -29.97 4.30
N ALA A 634 -13.41 -28.73 3.82
CA ALA A 634 -12.44 -28.42 2.78
C ALA A 634 -11.00 -28.71 3.23
N ALA A 635 -10.65 -28.32 4.46
CA ALA A 635 -9.33 -28.55 5.02
C ALA A 635 -9.01 -30.05 5.14
N ILE A 636 -9.95 -30.86 5.63
CA ILE A 636 -9.78 -32.32 5.73
C ILE A 636 -9.62 -32.94 4.34
N LEU A 637 -10.43 -32.51 3.37
CA LEU A 637 -10.40 -33.01 2.00
C LEU A 637 -9.06 -32.72 1.32
N VAL A 638 -8.43 -31.58 1.61
CA VAL A 638 -7.07 -31.28 1.12
C VAL A 638 -6.00 -32.04 1.90
N VAL A 639 -6.01 -31.96 3.23
CA VAL A 639 -4.85 -32.33 4.05
C VAL A 639 -4.75 -33.85 4.25
N ALA A 640 -5.87 -34.53 4.53
CA ALA A 640 -5.84 -35.94 4.89
C ALA A 640 -5.28 -36.85 3.78
N PRO A 641 -5.68 -36.72 2.50
CA PRO A 641 -5.12 -37.53 1.43
C PRO A 641 -3.84 -36.95 0.80
N ALA A 642 -3.38 -35.76 1.22
CA ALA A 642 -2.28 -35.05 0.54
C ALA A 642 -1.00 -35.87 0.44
N ALA A 643 -0.61 -36.59 1.49
CA ALA A 643 0.62 -37.37 1.48
C ALA A 643 0.58 -38.51 0.45
N ALA A 644 -0.52 -39.27 0.43
CA ALA A 644 -0.71 -40.37 -0.52
C ALA A 644 -0.83 -39.85 -1.97
N VAL A 645 -1.59 -38.77 -2.18
CA VAL A 645 -1.76 -38.15 -3.50
C VAL A 645 -0.44 -37.57 -4.00
N ALA A 646 0.35 -36.94 -3.13
CA ALA A 646 1.66 -36.42 -3.48
C ALA A 646 2.59 -37.55 -3.96
N GLN A 647 2.67 -38.66 -3.22
CA GLN A 647 3.49 -39.81 -3.62
C GLN A 647 3.06 -40.44 -4.94
N GLN A 648 1.76 -40.55 -5.19
CA GLN A 648 1.24 -41.24 -6.38
C GLN A 648 1.22 -40.35 -7.65
N TYR A 649 0.92 -39.05 -7.50
CA TYR A 649 0.62 -38.15 -8.61
C TYR A 649 1.49 -36.89 -8.63
N GLY A 650 2.47 -36.77 -7.73
CA GLY A 650 3.37 -35.63 -7.64
C GLY A 650 2.66 -34.31 -7.31
N LEU A 651 3.30 -33.20 -7.68
CA LEU A 651 2.80 -31.84 -7.41
C LEU A 651 1.46 -31.55 -8.11
N THR A 652 1.25 -32.08 -9.31
CA THR A 652 -0.01 -31.92 -10.05
C THR A 652 -1.17 -32.53 -9.28
N GLY A 653 -0.98 -33.71 -8.67
CA GLY A 653 -1.97 -34.32 -7.79
C GLY A 653 -2.35 -33.43 -6.62
N VAL A 654 -1.37 -32.81 -5.97
CA VAL A 654 -1.60 -31.87 -4.85
C VAL A 654 -2.38 -30.63 -5.31
N SER A 655 -2.08 -30.08 -6.49
CA SER A 655 -2.84 -28.96 -7.07
C SER A 655 -4.29 -29.34 -7.39
N VAL A 656 -4.52 -30.53 -7.96
CA VAL A 656 -5.87 -31.03 -8.25
C VAL A 656 -6.66 -31.23 -6.96
N LEU A 657 -6.02 -31.81 -5.95
CA LEU A 657 -6.63 -32.03 -4.64
C LEU A 657 -7.09 -30.70 -3.99
N TRP A 658 -6.24 -29.67 -4.07
CA TRP A 658 -6.60 -28.31 -3.66
C TRP A 658 -7.82 -27.78 -4.43
N ALA A 659 -7.83 -27.91 -5.76
CA ALA A 659 -8.93 -27.45 -6.60
C ALA A 659 -10.25 -28.17 -6.30
N VAL A 660 -10.21 -29.47 -6.08
CA VAL A 660 -11.38 -30.28 -5.68
C VAL A 660 -11.96 -29.77 -4.36
N ALA A 661 -11.12 -29.53 -3.36
CA ALA A 661 -11.62 -29.02 -2.08
C ALA A 661 -12.23 -27.62 -2.17
N GLN A 662 -11.62 -26.72 -2.96
CA GLN A 662 -12.19 -25.40 -3.23
C GLN A 662 -13.52 -25.50 -3.99
N ALA A 663 -13.65 -26.43 -4.94
CA ALA A 663 -14.90 -26.68 -5.65
C ALA A 663 -16.00 -27.20 -4.72
N THR A 664 -15.70 -28.16 -3.85
CA THR A 664 -16.64 -28.68 -2.86
C THR A 664 -17.10 -27.57 -1.90
N ALA A 665 -16.17 -26.79 -1.35
CA ALA A 665 -16.49 -25.68 -0.46
C ALA A 665 -17.33 -24.61 -1.16
N SER A 666 -16.97 -24.24 -2.39
CA SER A 666 -17.66 -23.25 -3.21
C SER A 666 -19.08 -23.69 -3.56
N PHE A 667 -19.29 -24.97 -3.90
CA PHE A 667 -20.61 -25.51 -4.18
C PHE A 667 -21.53 -25.41 -2.95
N ILE A 668 -21.04 -25.80 -1.77
CA ILE A 668 -21.80 -25.70 -0.51
C ILE A 668 -22.10 -24.22 -0.20
N ALA A 669 -21.08 -23.37 -0.28
CA ALA A 669 -21.18 -21.92 -0.05
C ALA A 669 -22.20 -21.25 -1.00
N ALA A 670 -22.16 -21.57 -2.29
CA ALA A 670 -23.08 -21.01 -3.29
C ALA A 670 -24.55 -21.34 -2.95
N ARG A 671 -24.84 -22.61 -2.63
CA ARG A 671 -26.19 -23.04 -2.24
C ARG A 671 -26.66 -22.29 -0.99
N ARG A 672 -25.80 -22.14 0.02
CA ARG A 672 -26.14 -21.41 1.25
C ARG A 672 -26.31 -19.91 1.00
N LEU A 673 -25.48 -19.30 0.16
CA LEU A 673 -25.59 -17.88 -0.20
C LEU A 673 -26.96 -17.57 -0.84
N VAL A 674 -27.42 -18.41 -1.77
CA VAL A 674 -28.75 -18.27 -2.39
C VAL A 674 -29.87 -18.35 -1.35
N ILE A 675 -29.79 -19.29 -0.41
CA ILE A 675 -30.79 -19.41 0.67
C ILE A 675 -30.80 -18.15 1.54
N LEU A 676 -29.62 -17.69 1.98
CA LEU A 676 -29.51 -16.58 2.94
C LEU A 676 -29.87 -15.22 2.35
N THR A 677 -29.67 -15.04 1.05
CA THR A 677 -30.02 -13.80 0.35
C THR A 677 -31.49 -13.75 -0.07
N ARG A 678 -32.22 -14.89 -0.07
CA ARG A 678 -33.65 -14.95 -0.40
C ARG A 678 -34.58 -14.75 0.80
N VAL A 679 -34.09 -15.01 2.02
CA VAL A 679 -34.88 -14.80 3.26
C VAL A 679 -34.83 -13.32 3.64
N LYS A 680 -36.00 -12.65 3.67
CA LYS A 680 -36.11 -11.28 4.23
C LYS A 680 -35.65 -11.31 5.69
N PRO A 681 -34.87 -10.31 6.16
CA PRO A 681 -34.52 -10.24 7.58
C PRO A 681 -35.80 -10.19 8.42
N ALA A 682 -35.84 -10.97 9.50
CA ALA A 682 -36.90 -10.85 10.50
C ALA A 682 -36.86 -9.43 11.10
N PRO A 683 -38.02 -8.79 11.35
CA PRO A 683 -38.04 -7.49 12.00
C PRO A 683 -37.36 -7.62 13.37
N THR A 684 -36.40 -6.74 13.63
CA THR A 684 -35.76 -6.59 14.94
C THR A 684 -36.82 -6.25 15.99
N GLU A 685 -36.82 -6.97 17.12
CA GLU A 685 -37.65 -6.66 18.29
C GLU A 685 -37.42 -5.19 18.68
N GLY A 686 -38.39 -4.32 18.37
CA GLY A 686 -38.30 -2.88 18.59
C GLY A 686 -39.17 -2.03 17.66
N GLU A 687 -39.54 -2.53 16.47
CA GLU A 687 -40.54 -1.87 15.63
C GLU A 687 -41.95 -2.20 16.11
N ILE A 688 -42.47 -1.40 17.04
CA ILE A 688 -43.91 -1.39 17.34
C ILE A 688 -44.65 -0.98 16.05
N PRO A 689 -45.61 -1.78 15.55
CA PRO A 689 -46.35 -1.44 14.33
C PRO A 689 -47.10 -0.11 14.51
N SER A 690 -46.82 0.83 13.59
CA SER A 690 -47.45 2.16 13.46
C SER A 690 -48.94 2.10 13.03
N ALA A 691 -49.73 1.17 13.57
CA ALA A 691 -51.10 0.92 13.16
C ALA A 691 -52.16 1.26 14.24
N ALA A 692 -51.82 2.08 15.23
CA ALA A 692 -52.75 2.42 16.33
C ALA A 692 -52.78 3.92 16.67
N ARG A 693 -52.74 4.81 15.67
CA ARG A 693 -53.07 6.24 15.87
C ARG A 693 -53.96 6.75 14.75
N HIS A 694 -55.20 6.27 14.69
CA HIS A 694 -56.33 7.03 14.18
C HIS A 694 -57.62 6.39 14.70
N GLN A 695 -58.11 6.89 15.84
CA GLN A 695 -59.55 6.96 16.10
C GLN A 695 -59.86 8.37 16.61
N PRO A 696 -60.92 9.02 16.08
CA PRO A 696 -61.30 10.37 16.45
C PRO A 696 -62.32 10.36 17.60
N THR A 697 -62.12 11.23 18.58
CA THR A 697 -63.17 11.86 19.39
C THR A 697 -62.70 13.26 19.75
#